data_AF-A0A0N4V7F8-F1
#
_entry.id   AF-A0A0N4V7F8-F1
#
_cell.length_a   1.000
_cell.length_b   1.000
_cell.length_c   1.000
_cell.angle_alpha   90.00
_cell.angle_beta   90.00
_cell.angle_gamma   90.00
#
_symmetry.space_group_name_H-M   'P 1'
#
loop_
_entity.id
_entity.type
_entity.pdbx_description
1 polymer ?
#
loop_
_entity_poly.entity_id
_entity_poly.type
_entity_poly.pdbx_seq_one_letter_code
_entity_poly.pdbx_strand_id
1 'polypeptide(L)'
;MLRKLGLSSSGIWKPKNPHSLEYLKYLCGILEKNRTVVESNKTLLVEALRATAEILIWGDQNDASVFDFFLERQVLSHFLSIMEQKCGSYVIVQLLQTLNILFENIKHDTSLCEFTWRFRHSTQEFPLYTEVIKFFNHNESMVRIAVRTITLNIYKVKEGSMHAFIRLNSRDYFCSVVDNTASHAVDIDHFARSAENEATNRSRLDDLISEHLDHIHYLNDIFLVKDALLSEMLSEMVFRRLIAALYLPSLNSLRLCPSAVVLTPVTSLFLLSQFLLIVTETQASDFTCEVLNNFCQWSREQDGVLSLVNMPTIKAATSRVFFNSYLDCMCCDRNDHATFYCLILLYAICQNEGVMDEILEAAQIKPNSSSSGEANLMAALFGILTASANKGRTVRPVTLELCCILLRRLLLDTDPDSEVHAQCDKVATDARSLLVRSLSAAVYSEELFLEMFEDEYYDFERNVFRLSSISTEPDLLLPPSNSSLSGVALSKRLPSGSEEQIRMDILLYLHLRKFILDLRGESETILPLKVKTEQSAEINDCINLGNSDLLSCTVVLNQKEVLQRFLVADQLLLILVEPDKKRPCYGVVRFVGLLQDTQLTGDPSESRALHIVVNDVCSRSRKNSEPMLCAKFLFDDHIRCMAAKQRLSKGRQQARLAKIGLICDLLEIPRITSQHESRNPFRIVKGCAPGSVRKQQMSRSPMSSKSSLSSLDVPDDLRPRNSSSLNRSVNNIQDDHSVYGFNFLGLVAYCYHNTRMTEMAQAEAPVSEQPSTSLTDDAGDGSSKGLCIVVLGMAGSGKSSFVRRLVSYLHQKKVLPYVLNLDPAVNTVSYPANIDIRDTVNYKEVMKEYNLGPNGAIITCLNLFCTQFHQVLELIAKRESVCPYFIIDTPGQIEAFTWSASGSIITDLLASSRPTMIAYILDSVRAANPTTFMSNMLYACSILYRTKLPFVIVLNKADIVKPTFITKWMKDFESFQDALNDNKSSFMNDLIRSLSLVLDEFYEKFSSVTVSSLTGEGLEEFLLQTKSCAKEYSEVYLPMVEKMQNEKLAQAERRNAAKLASLTVREKEVLSTVATELPTAPVFEKIHIGGVEQEDEEDANTMH
;
A
#
# COMPACT_ATOMS: atom_id res chain seq x y z
N MET A 1 24.54 40.74 -2.56
CA MET A 1 23.67 41.85 -2.99
C MET A 1 23.67 43.06 -2.00
N LEU A 2 24.27 42.96 -0.80
CA LEU A 2 24.24 44.01 0.25
C LEU A 2 25.35 45.08 0.19
N ARG A 3 26.19 45.13 -0.85
CA ARG A 3 27.23 46.18 -1.00
C ARG A 3 26.73 47.48 -1.65
N LYS A 4 25.45 47.56 -2.07
CA LYS A 4 24.92 48.68 -2.87
C LYS A 4 24.04 49.69 -2.13
N LEU A 5 23.81 49.53 -0.83
CA LEU A 5 23.06 50.51 -0.02
C LEU A 5 24.02 51.13 1.00
N GLY A 6 24.55 52.29 0.63
CA GLY A 6 25.43 53.09 1.49
C GLY A 6 24.68 53.57 2.74
N LEU A 7 24.93 52.91 3.86
CA LEU A 7 24.74 53.44 5.21
C LEU A 7 26.06 53.28 5.95
N SER A 8 26.55 54.42 6.44
CA SER A 8 27.84 54.57 7.08
C SER A 8 27.94 53.80 8.39
N SER A 9 29.17 53.35 8.64
CA SER A 9 29.68 52.60 9.78
C SER A 9 29.34 53.19 11.15
N SER A 10 28.78 52.37 12.03
CA SER A 10 29.07 52.39 13.48
C SER A 10 28.94 50.98 14.09
N GLY A 11 30.09 50.32 14.23
CA GLY A 11 30.46 49.71 15.51
C GLY A 11 30.36 48.19 15.71
N ILE A 12 29.96 47.36 14.74
CA ILE A 12 30.06 45.90 14.92
C ILE A 12 30.50 45.27 13.59
N TRP A 13 31.76 44.80 13.53
CA TRP A 13 32.27 44.02 12.42
C TRP A 13 31.45 42.74 12.28
N LYS A 14 31.07 42.35 11.06
CA LYS A 14 30.47 41.04 10.81
C LYS A 14 31.58 39.98 10.99
N PRO A 15 31.54 39.15 12.03
CA PRO A 15 32.56 38.11 12.23
C PRO A 15 32.49 37.08 11.08
N LYS A 16 33.64 36.49 10.78
CA LYS A 16 33.79 35.54 9.65
C LYS A 16 33.13 34.19 9.94
N ASN A 17 33.02 33.79 11.21
CA ASN A 17 32.47 32.51 11.62
C ASN A 17 30.96 32.67 11.90
N PRO A 18 30.08 32.07 11.08
CA PRO A 18 28.63 32.11 11.28
C PRO A 18 28.17 31.32 12.52
N HIS A 19 29.05 30.50 13.11
CA HIS A 19 28.78 29.70 14.30
C HIS A 19 29.63 30.20 15.49
N SER A 20 29.52 31.49 15.81
CA SER A 20 30.27 32.09 16.91
C SER A 20 29.39 32.97 17.78
N LEU A 21 29.70 33.03 19.07
CA LEU A 21 29.05 33.94 20.03
C LEU A 21 29.15 35.41 19.59
N GLU A 22 30.23 35.78 18.90
CA GLU A 22 30.42 37.12 18.33
C GLU A 22 29.42 37.40 17.18
N TYR A 23 29.03 36.39 16.42
CA TYR A 23 28.05 36.53 15.36
C TYR A 23 26.64 36.68 15.93
N LEU A 24 26.30 35.96 17.00
CA LEU A 24 25.04 36.18 17.72
C LEU A 24 24.96 37.59 18.32
N LYS A 25 26.07 38.11 18.88
CA LYS A 25 26.18 39.52 19.33
C LYS A 25 25.92 40.51 18.20
N TYR A 26 26.44 40.25 17.01
CA TYR A 26 26.20 41.07 15.82
C TYR A 26 24.73 41.04 15.37
N LEU A 27 24.10 39.85 15.34
CA LEU A 27 22.69 39.69 14.98
C LEU A 27 21.76 40.35 16.00
N CYS A 28 22.04 40.22 17.30
CA CYS A 28 21.32 40.94 18.35
C CYS A 28 21.41 42.46 18.15
N GLY A 29 22.60 42.98 17.80
CA GLY A 29 22.77 44.39 17.47
C GLY A 29 22.00 44.85 16.23
N ILE A 30 21.72 43.96 15.27
CA ILE A 30 20.87 44.26 14.11
C ILE A 30 19.39 44.33 14.52
N LEU A 31 18.93 43.39 15.34
CA LEU A 31 17.55 43.33 15.86
C LEU A 31 17.26 44.51 16.78
N GLU A 32 18.22 44.90 17.64
CA GLU A 32 18.11 46.05 18.54
C GLU A 32 18.04 47.39 17.79
N LYS A 33 18.75 47.52 16.66
CA LYS A 33 18.73 48.74 15.83
C LYS A 33 17.47 48.87 14.96
N ASN A 34 16.81 47.75 14.66
CA ASN A 34 15.65 47.69 13.76
C ASN A 34 14.40 47.18 14.49
N ARG A 35 14.01 47.85 15.58
CA ARG A 35 12.85 47.44 16.40
C ARG A 35 11.51 47.54 15.68
N THR A 36 11.35 48.46 14.73
CA THR A 36 10.09 48.63 13.97
C THR A 36 10.19 48.04 12.57
N VAL A 37 9.23 47.19 12.19
CA VAL A 37 9.21 46.55 10.87
C VAL A 37 8.69 47.52 9.80
N VAL A 38 9.50 47.78 8.78
CA VAL A 38 9.21 48.66 7.63
C VAL A 38 9.49 47.88 6.34
N GLU A 39 8.83 48.21 5.22
CA GLU A 39 9.05 47.48 3.96
C GLU A 39 10.51 47.45 3.47
N SER A 40 11.33 48.44 3.86
CA SER A 40 12.75 48.52 3.52
C SER A 40 13.65 47.62 4.38
N ASN A 41 13.23 47.23 5.58
CA ASN A 41 14.03 46.44 6.52
C ASN A 41 13.55 44.98 6.69
N LYS A 42 12.38 44.62 6.12
CA LYS A 42 11.79 43.28 6.25
C LYS A 42 12.72 42.14 5.83
N THR A 43 13.47 42.29 4.73
CA THR A 43 14.39 41.27 4.23
C THR A 43 15.59 41.09 5.15
N LEU A 44 16.12 42.20 5.67
CA LEU A 44 17.25 42.21 6.59
C LEU A 44 16.87 41.60 7.95
N LEU A 45 15.65 41.88 8.44
CA LEU A 45 15.12 41.26 9.66
C LEU A 45 14.90 39.76 9.49
N VAL A 46 14.35 39.32 8.35
CA VAL A 46 14.15 37.89 8.06
C VAL A 46 15.48 37.15 7.96
N GLU A 47 16.46 37.71 7.26
CA GLU A 47 17.83 37.15 7.19
C GLU A 47 18.47 37.07 8.58
N ALA A 48 18.27 38.09 9.43
CA ALA A 48 18.77 38.10 10.79
C ALA A 48 18.07 37.06 11.69
N LEU A 49 16.74 36.91 11.57
CA LEU A 49 15.96 35.89 12.28
C LEU A 49 16.39 34.48 11.86
N ARG A 50 16.51 34.23 10.55
CA ARG A 50 16.99 32.95 10.02
C ARG A 50 18.40 32.62 10.50
N ALA A 51 19.33 33.58 10.43
CA ALA A 51 20.69 33.40 10.91
C ALA A 51 20.74 33.18 12.44
N THR A 52 19.81 33.77 13.19
CA THR A 52 19.67 33.53 14.64
C THR A 52 19.19 32.09 14.90
N ALA A 53 18.22 31.59 14.13
CA ALA A 53 17.78 30.19 14.20
C ALA A 53 18.93 29.21 13.89
N GLU A 54 19.71 29.46 12.84
CA GLU A 54 20.86 28.64 12.45
C GLU A 54 21.95 28.59 13.55
N ILE A 55 22.23 29.71 14.21
CA ILE A 55 23.18 29.75 15.34
C ILE A 55 22.63 29.03 16.56
N LEU A 56 21.33 29.18 16.86
CA LEU A 56 20.69 28.50 17.98
C LEU A 56 20.72 26.97 17.78
N ILE A 57 20.44 26.48 16.58
CA ILE A 57 20.57 25.03 16.25
C ILE A 57 22.00 24.54 16.48
N TRP A 58 22.99 25.33 16.03
CA TRP A 58 24.38 24.94 16.17
C TRP A 58 24.86 25.01 17.63
N GLY A 59 24.47 26.04 18.37
CA GLY A 59 24.79 26.24 19.78
C GLY A 59 24.20 25.16 20.67
N ASP A 60 23.03 24.63 20.33
CA ASP A 60 22.41 23.49 21.03
C ASP A 60 23.33 22.26 21.06
N GLN A 61 23.91 21.93 19.90
CA GLN A 61 24.68 20.69 19.73
C GLN A 61 26.16 20.85 20.13
N ASN A 62 26.70 22.07 20.09
CA ASN A 62 28.15 22.29 20.11
C ASN A 62 28.65 23.27 21.19
N ASP A 63 27.85 24.24 21.65
CA ASP A 63 28.30 25.29 22.59
C ASP A 63 27.16 25.92 23.42
N ALA A 64 27.02 25.47 24.67
CA ALA A 64 26.01 25.97 25.61
C ALA A 64 26.11 27.49 25.90
N SER A 65 27.29 28.10 25.73
CA SER A 65 27.47 29.54 26.01
C SER A 65 26.69 30.46 25.06
N VAL A 66 26.34 29.95 23.87
CA VAL A 66 25.49 30.64 22.88
C VAL A 66 24.06 30.75 23.40
N PHE A 67 23.54 29.69 24.01
CA PHE A 67 22.22 29.67 24.65
C PHE A 67 22.20 30.56 25.91
N ASP A 68 23.21 30.46 26.76
CA ASP A 68 23.33 31.30 27.95
C ASP A 68 23.32 32.79 27.59
N PHE A 69 24.04 33.19 26.54
CA PHE A 69 24.03 34.57 26.06
C PHE A 69 22.67 35.00 25.47
N PHE A 70 21.98 34.12 24.75
CA PHE A 70 20.64 34.38 24.22
C PHE A 70 19.64 34.65 25.36
N LEU A 71 19.71 33.86 26.43
CA LEU A 71 18.91 34.02 27.66
C LEU A 71 19.32 35.28 28.44
N GLU A 72 20.61 35.57 28.54
CA GLU A 72 21.13 36.74 29.25
C GLU A 72 20.67 38.07 28.64
N ARG A 73 20.62 38.15 27.30
CA ARG A 73 20.31 39.37 26.54
C ARG A 73 18.82 39.61 26.29
N GLN A 74 17.92 38.74 26.77
CA GLN A 74 16.47 38.88 26.55
C GLN A 74 16.11 39.01 25.06
N VAL A 75 16.79 38.27 24.18
CA VAL A 75 16.57 38.35 22.72
C VAL A 75 15.13 37.98 22.34
N LEU A 76 14.51 37.07 23.11
CA LEU A 76 13.09 36.72 22.99
C LEU A 76 12.15 37.94 23.09
N SER A 77 12.46 38.92 23.95
CA SER A 77 11.64 40.14 24.07
C SER A 77 11.62 40.96 22.77
N HIS A 78 12.70 40.90 21.98
CA HIS A 78 12.76 41.53 20.67
C HIS A 78 11.93 40.76 19.64
N PHE A 79 11.89 39.43 19.70
CA PHE A 79 11.02 38.62 18.85
C PHE A 79 9.55 38.89 19.14
N LEU A 80 9.17 38.96 20.41
CA LEU A 80 7.80 39.27 20.83
C LEU A 80 7.38 40.68 20.40
N SER A 81 8.24 41.69 20.57
CA SER A 81 7.98 43.05 20.10
C SER A 81 7.82 43.15 18.58
N ILE A 82 8.46 42.25 17.82
CA ILE A 82 8.27 42.15 16.36
C ILE A 82 6.94 41.45 16.04
N MET A 83 6.53 40.43 16.79
CA MET A 83 5.24 39.73 16.62
C MET A 83 4.03 40.61 16.92
N GLU A 84 4.13 41.50 17.92
CA GLU A 84 3.06 42.43 18.27
C GLU A 84 2.80 43.48 17.18
N GLN A 85 3.78 43.71 16.30
CA GLN A 85 3.62 44.62 15.18
C GLN A 85 2.85 43.93 14.05
N LYS A 86 2.01 44.69 13.33
CA LYS A 86 1.37 44.25 12.08
C LYS A 86 2.41 44.14 10.96
N CYS A 87 3.31 43.17 11.07
CA CYS A 87 4.32 42.83 10.08
C CYS A 87 3.71 41.87 9.04
N GLY A 88 4.19 41.91 7.80
CA GLY A 88 3.69 41.02 6.75
C GLY A 88 3.94 39.54 7.08
N SER A 89 3.10 38.64 6.54
CA SER A 89 3.10 37.20 6.87
C SER A 89 4.47 36.53 6.76
N TYR A 90 5.29 36.98 5.80
CA TYR A 90 6.66 36.51 5.61
C TYR A 90 7.57 36.66 6.84
N VAL A 91 7.44 37.76 7.60
CA VAL A 91 8.25 37.99 8.82
C VAL A 91 7.73 37.12 9.96
N ILE A 92 6.41 36.98 10.07
CA ILE A 92 5.74 36.17 11.10
C ILE A 92 6.10 34.70 10.92
N VAL A 93 6.07 34.15 9.70
CA VAL A 93 6.44 32.76 9.42
C VAL A 93 7.87 32.47 9.84
N GLN A 94 8.84 33.31 9.45
CA GLN A 94 10.24 33.10 9.83
C GLN A 94 10.44 33.18 11.34
N LEU A 95 9.71 34.08 12.01
CA LEU A 95 9.80 34.26 13.45
C LEU A 95 9.21 33.05 14.19
N LEU A 96 8.03 32.56 13.78
CA LEU A 96 7.44 31.34 14.32
C LEU A 96 8.32 30.11 14.06
N GLN A 97 8.95 29.99 12.90
CA GLN A 97 9.92 28.91 12.64
C GLN A 97 11.12 28.98 13.58
N THR A 98 11.67 30.19 13.79
CA THR A 98 12.79 30.42 14.71
C THR A 98 12.42 30.07 16.15
N LEU A 99 11.18 30.39 16.56
CA LEU A 99 10.63 30.02 17.86
C LEU A 99 10.40 28.50 17.97
N ASN A 100 9.87 27.85 16.94
CA ASN A 100 9.65 26.40 16.98
C ASN A 100 10.97 25.64 17.14
N ILE A 101 11.99 26.03 16.36
CA ILE A 101 13.35 25.52 16.47
C ILE A 101 13.93 25.74 17.87
N LEU A 102 13.66 26.90 18.50
CA LEU A 102 14.09 27.15 19.87
C LEU A 102 13.44 26.13 20.83
N PHE A 103 12.13 25.90 20.75
CA PHE A 103 11.41 25.03 21.69
C PHE A 103 11.68 23.54 21.51
N GLU A 104 11.87 23.06 20.27
CA GLU A 104 12.23 21.66 20.01
C GLU A 104 13.61 21.29 20.55
N ASN A 105 14.50 22.29 20.71
CA ASN A 105 15.89 22.09 21.08
C ASN A 105 16.20 22.36 22.56
N ILE A 106 15.28 22.90 23.36
CA ILE A 106 15.49 23.00 24.82
C ILE A 106 15.33 21.60 25.45
N LYS A 107 16.38 20.76 25.35
CA LYS A 107 16.41 19.39 25.89
C LYS A 107 16.92 19.30 27.33
N HIS A 108 17.51 20.36 27.87
CA HIS A 108 17.96 20.41 29.25
C HIS A 108 16.86 20.97 30.18
N ASP A 109 16.36 20.13 31.08
CA ASP A 109 15.33 20.48 32.10
C ASP A 109 15.69 21.76 32.90
N THR A 110 16.98 22.06 33.07
CA THR A 110 17.49 23.25 33.77
C THR A 110 17.34 24.57 33.01
N SER A 111 17.52 24.58 31.69
CA SER A 111 17.44 25.81 30.88
C SER A 111 15.99 26.26 30.68
N LEU A 112 15.08 25.29 30.60
CA LEU A 112 13.64 25.52 30.54
C LEU A 112 13.12 26.07 31.88
N CYS A 113 13.59 25.53 33.01
CA CYS A 113 13.31 26.08 34.34
C CYS A 113 13.86 27.51 34.53
N GLU A 114 15.03 27.83 33.97
CA GLU A 114 15.58 29.20 34.06
C GLU A 114 14.84 30.17 33.13
N PHE A 115 14.42 29.70 31.95
CA PHE A 115 13.57 30.42 30.99
C PHE A 115 12.19 30.74 31.58
N THR A 116 11.55 29.79 32.27
CA THR A 116 10.26 29.98 32.95
C THR A 116 10.39 30.78 34.25
N TRP A 117 11.40 30.50 35.08
CA TRP A 117 11.64 31.22 36.35
C TRP A 117 11.92 32.72 36.13
N ARG A 118 12.70 33.06 35.09
CA ARG A 118 13.14 34.44 34.81
C ARG A 118 12.04 35.33 34.21
N PHE A 119 11.10 34.78 33.45
CA PHE A 119 9.91 35.51 32.98
C PHE A 119 8.78 35.56 34.03
N ARG A 120 8.66 34.54 34.89
CA ARG A 120 7.65 34.51 35.96
C ARG A 120 7.85 35.61 37.01
N HIS A 121 9.09 36.01 37.29
CA HIS A 121 9.38 37.07 38.27
C HIS A 121 9.10 38.49 37.77
N SER A 122 8.99 38.73 36.45
CA SER A 122 8.78 40.09 35.91
C SER A 122 7.34 40.45 35.56
N THR A 123 6.51 39.50 35.09
CA THR A 123 5.24 39.86 34.41
C THR A 123 4.01 38.98 34.71
N GLN A 124 4.11 37.88 35.47
CA GLN A 124 3.02 36.87 35.63
C GLN A 124 2.46 36.25 34.33
N GLU A 125 2.93 36.66 33.16
CA GLU A 125 2.51 36.18 31.85
C GLU A 125 3.64 35.38 31.18
N PHE A 126 3.27 34.40 30.36
CA PHE A 126 4.16 33.72 29.42
C PHE A 126 3.91 34.29 28.00
N PRO A 127 4.64 35.36 27.59
CA PRO A 127 4.23 36.19 26.46
C PRO A 127 4.26 35.44 25.12
N LEU A 128 5.11 34.43 25.01
CA LEU A 128 5.20 33.62 23.80
C LEU A 128 3.91 32.85 23.53
N TYR A 129 3.38 32.17 24.55
CA TYR A 129 2.13 31.43 24.39
C TYR A 129 0.98 32.39 24.08
N THR A 130 0.88 33.51 24.80
CA THR A 130 -0.19 34.49 24.60
C THR A 130 -0.14 35.18 23.24
N GLU A 131 1.04 35.37 22.64
CA GLU A 131 1.14 35.90 21.27
C GLU A 131 0.89 34.83 20.20
N VAL A 132 1.42 33.62 20.36
CA VAL A 132 1.27 32.53 19.39
C VAL A 132 -0.19 32.11 19.23
N ILE A 133 -0.95 32.01 20.32
CA ILE A 133 -2.38 31.64 20.27
C ILE A 133 -3.23 32.65 19.49
N LYS A 134 -2.81 33.92 19.33
CA LYS A 134 -3.56 34.91 18.54
C LYS A 134 -3.57 34.60 17.04
N PHE A 135 -2.59 33.83 16.56
CA PHE A 135 -2.43 33.49 15.14
C PHE A 135 -3.04 32.13 14.76
N PHE A 136 -3.82 31.51 15.65
CA PHE A 136 -4.37 30.17 15.41
C PHE A 136 -5.30 30.07 14.20
N ASN A 137 -6.05 31.14 13.91
CA ASN A 137 -6.96 31.24 12.76
C ASN A 137 -6.41 32.14 11.65
N HIS A 138 -5.11 32.02 11.36
CA HIS A 138 -4.47 32.78 10.29
C HIS A 138 -4.78 32.18 8.91
N ASN A 139 -4.93 33.02 7.87
CA ASN A 139 -5.30 32.57 6.52
C ASN A 139 -4.27 31.61 5.89
N GLU A 140 -2.98 31.75 6.21
CA GLU A 140 -1.91 30.87 5.71
C GLU A 140 -1.79 29.59 6.53
N SER A 141 -1.87 28.43 5.87
CA SER A 141 -1.75 27.10 6.51
C SER A 141 -0.43 26.90 7.24
N MET A 142 0.68 27.38 6.68
CA MET A 142 2.01 27.30 7.30
C MET A 142 2.09 28.02 8.66
N VAL A 143 1.37 29.13 8.81
CA VAL A 143 1.29 29.85 10.10
C VAL A 143 0.47 29.03 11.10
N ARG A 144 -0.67 28.45 10.67
CA ARG A 144 -1.48 27.57 11.52
C ARG A 144 -0.70 26.34 11.99
N ILE A 145 0.04 25.69 11.09
CA ILE A 145 0.90 24.54 11.40
C ILE A 145 1.97 24.95 12.43
N ALA A 146 2.69 26.06 12.20
CA ALA A 146 3.71 26.52 13.12
C ALA A 146 3.14 26.85 14.51
N VAL A 147 1.96 27.49 14.58
CA VAL A 147 1.25 27.75 15.83
C VAL A 147 0.92 26.43 16.56
N ARG A 148 0.37 25.44 15.84
CA ARG A 148 0.04 24.11 16.39
C ARG A 148 1.27 23.36 16.91
N THR A 149 2.38 23.39 16.18
CA THR A 149 3.62 22.73 16.62
C THR A 149 4.18 23.39 17.88
N ILE A 150 4.19 24.73 17.95
CA ILE A 150 4.66 25.47 19.12
C ILE A 150 3.76 25.20 20.34
N THR A 151 2.44 25.23 20.19
CA THR A 151 1.51 24.95 21.30
C THR A 151 1.66 23.52 21.81
N LEU A 152 1.77 22.52 20.93
CA LEU A 152 2.01 21.13 21.32
C LEU A 152 3.35 20.96 22.04
N ASN A 153 4.41 21.63 21.58
CA ASN A 153 5.71 21.60 22.24
C ASN A 153 5.66 22.25 23.63
N ILE A 154 4.91 23.34 23.79
CA ILE A 154 4.67 23.97 25.10
C ILE A 154 3.88 23.03 26.03
N TYR A 155 2.87 22.32 25.53
CA TYR A 155 2.08 21.39 26.34
C TYR A 155 2.88 20.17 26.81
N LYS A 156 3.91 19.74 26.07
CA LYS A 156 4.79 18.61 26.44
C LYS A 156 5.76 18.91 27.60
N VAL A 157 5.92 20.18 28.00
CA VAL A 157 6.88 20.59 29.04
C VAL A 157 6.41 20.17 30.44
N LYS A 158 7.17 19.29 31.11
CA LYS A 158 6.82 18.68 32.42
C LYS A 158 7.11 19.55 33.65
N GLU A 159 6.89 20.86 33.59
CA GLU A 159 7.13 21.76 34.73
C GLU A 159 5.82 22.20 35.41
N GLY A 160 5.67 21.90 36.71
CA GLY A 160 4.42 22.15 37.45
C GLY A 160 3.97 23.62 37.47
N SER A 161 4.89 24.58 37.33
CA SER A 161 4.55 26.01 37.24
C SER A 161 3.95 26.41 35.89
N MET A 162 4.45 25.81 34.80
CA MET A 162 4.00 26.02 33.43
C MET A 162 2.64 25.36 33.21
N HIS A 163 2.43 24.13 33.70
CA HIS A 163 1.12 23.47 33.66
C HIS A 163 0.04 24.30 34.36
N ALA A 164 0.36 24.94 35.49
CA ALA A 164 -0.58 25.82 36.19
C ALA A 164 -0.92 27.08 35.36
N PHE A 165 0.06 27.68 34.70
CA PHE A 165 -0.16 28.84 33.81
C PHE A 165 -0.98 28.47 32.57
N ILE A 166 -0.64 27.35 31.91
CA ILE A 166 -1.34 26.84 30.73
C ILE A 166 -2.81 26.65 31.08
N ARG A 167 -3.13 25.99 32.21
CA ARG A 167 -4.51 25.75 32.63
C ARG A 167 -5.37 27.03 32.72
N LEU A 168 -4.80 28.12 33.23
CA LEU A 168 -5.55 29.38 33.35
C LEU A 168 -5.79 30.05 31.98
N ASN A 169 -4.87 29.92 31.04
CA ASN A 169 -4.88 30.69 29.78
C ASN A 169 -5.23 29.88 28.53
N SER A 170 -5.29 28.54 28.60
CA SER A 170 -5.64 27.67 27.47
C SER A 170 -7.15 27.51 27.28
N ARG A 171 -7.97 27.91 28.26
CA ARG A 171 -9.42 27.71 28.22
C ARG A 171 -10.08 28.41 27.03
N ASP A 172 -9.80 29.68 26.84
CA ASP A 172 -10.39 30.49 25.76
C ASP A 172 -9.88 30.08 24.38
N TYR A 173 -8.61 29.64 24.33
CA TYR A 173 -7.99 29.10 23.12
C TYR A 173 -8.69 27.81 22.67
N PHE A 174 -8.87 26.85 23.58
CA PHE A 174 -9.57 25.59 23.26
C PHE A 174 -11.03 25.83 22.86
N CYS A 175 -11.75 26.74 23.54
CA CYS A 175 -13.07 27.17 23.10
C CYS A 175 -13.05 27.66 21.65
N SER A 176 -12.11 28.53 21.31
CA SER A 176 -12.00 29.12 19.96
C SER A 176 -11.64 28.08 18.90
N VAL A 177 -10.79 27.09 19.22
CA VAL A 177 -10.45 25.99 18.32
C VAL A 177 -11.66 25.09 18.06
N VAL A 178 -12.38 24.69 19.11
CA VAL A 178 -13.59 23.86 19.00
C VAL A 178 -14.71 24.60 18.26
N ASP A 179 -14.85 25.91 18.48
CA ASP A 179 -15.81 26.76 17.76
C ASP A 179 -15.52 26.84 16.27
N ASN A 180 -14.24 26.94 15.89
CA ASN A 180 -13.83 26.93 14.50
C ASN A 180 -14.12 25.56 13.85
N THR A 181 -13.86 24.46 14.55
CA THR A 181 -14.22 23.11 14.11
C THR A 181 -15.73 22.95 13.91
N ALA A 182 -16.55 23.54 14.80
CA ALA A 182 -18.00 23.57 14.66
C ALA A 182 -18.44 24.42 13.45
N SER A 183 -17.79 25.56 13.20
CA SER A 183 -18.07 26.38 12.00
C SER A 183 -17.76 25.62 10.71
N HIS A 184 -16.60 24.96 10.62
CA HIS A 184 -16.23 24.16 9.45
C HIS A 184 -17.23 23.00 9.22
N ALA A 185 -17.73 22.37 10.28
CA ALA A 185 -18.77 21.34 10.17
C ALA A 185 -20.08 21.88 9.57
N VAL A 186 -20.46 23.12 9.90
CA VAL A 186 -21.63 23.80 9.32
C VAL A 186 -21.39 24.15 7.85
N ASP A 187 -20.18 24.57 7.49
CA ASP A 187 -19.80 24.90 6.11
C ASP A 187 -19.81 23.66 5.21
N ILE A 188 -19.31 22.51 5.71
CA ILE A 188 -19.39 21.22 5.01
C ILE A 188 -20.85 20.85 4.73
N ASP A 189 -21.73 20.93 5.74
CA ASP A 189 -23.15 20.58 5.56
C ASP A 189 -23.87 21.55 4.61
N HIS A 190 -23.55 22.85 4.68
CA HIS A 190 -24.10 23.84 3.76
C HIS A 190 -23.66 23.55 2.31
N PHE A 191 -22.38 23.23 2.12
CA PHE A 191 -21.84 22.88 0.82
C PHE A 191 -22.45 21.58 0.27
N ALA A 192 -22.52 20.53 1.10
CA ALA A 192 -23.10 19.24 0.74
C ALA A 192 -24.56 19.35 0.28
N ARG A 193 -25.35 20.24 0.91
CA ARG A 193 -26.74 20.54 0.48
C ARG A 193 -26.81 21.27 -0.87
N SER A 194 -25.76 21.98 -1.27
CA SER A 194 -25.74 22.82 -2.48
C SER A 194 -25.09 22.15 -3.70
N ALA A 195 -24.29 21.10 -3.50
CA ALA A 195 -23.31 20.60 -4.47
C ALA A 195 -23.78 19.43 -5.36
N GLU A 196 -25.08 19.22 -5.56
CA GLU A 196 -25.61 17.94 -6.07
C GLU A 196 -25.16 17.50 -7.49
N ASN A 197 -24.53 18.32 -8.35
CA ASN A 197 -24.39 17.95 -9.77
C ASN A 197 -23.11 18.38 -10.56
N GLU A 198 -22.01 18.81 -9.94
CA GLU A 198 -20.81 19.21 -10.69
C GLU A 198 -19.50 18.58 -10.17
N ALA A 199 -18.68 18.04 -11.08
CA ALA A 199 -17.37 17.44 -10.77
C ALA A 199 -16.37 18.44 -10.15
N THR A 200 -16.50 19.74 -10.48
CA THR A 200 -15.71 20.83 -9.88
C THR A 200 -16.03 20.99 -8.38
N ASN A 201 -17.28 20.80 -7.98
CA ASN A 201 -17.70 20.94 -6.58
C ASN A 201 -17.20 19.78 -5.71
N ARG A 202 -16.87 18.62 -6.29
CA ARG A 202 -16.29 17.48 -5.56
C ARG A 202 -14.88 17.77 -5.05
N SER A 203 -14.02 18.38 -5.88
CA SER A 203 -12.67 18.77 -5.46
C SER A 203 -12.69 19.75 -4.28
N ARG A 204 -13.64 20.69 -4.28
CA ARG A 204 -13.80 21.66 -3.20
C ARG A 204 -14.34 21.03 -1.91
N LEU A 205 -15.21 20.01 -2.01
CA LEU A 205 -15.67 19.25 -0.84
C LEU A 205 -14.50 18.47 -0.22
N ASP A 206 -13.63 17.90 -1.04
CA ASP A 206 -12.44 17.18 -0.59
C ASP A 206 -11.49 18.10 0.19
N ASP A 207 -11.26 19.33 -0.30
CA ASP A 207 -10.49 20.35 0.41
C ASP A 207 -11.11 20.71 1.78
N LEU A 208 -12.44 20.89 1.83
CA LEU A 208 -13.17 21.22 3.06
C LEU A 208 -13.14 20.09 4.09
N ILE A 209 -13.31 18.84 3.64
CA ILE A 209 -13.22 17.65 4.51
C ILE A 209 -11.78 17.53 5.04
N SER A 210 -10.77 17.69 4.19
CA SER A 210 -9.36 17.62 4.57
C SER A 210 -9.02 18.66 5.65
N GLU A 211 -9.45 19.91 5.50
CA GLU A 211 -9.23 20.94 6.51
C GLU A 211 -9.96 20.65 7.83
N HIS A 212 -11.14 20.02 7.78
CA HIS A 212 -11.85 19.59 8.99
C HIS A 212 -11.14 18.42 9.69
N LEU A 213 -10.65 17.43 8.93
CA LEU A 213 -9.88 16.32 9.48
C LEU A 213 -8.57 16.81 10.12
N ASP A 214 -7.88 17.77 9.51
CA ASP A 214 -6.70 18.42 10.11
C ASP A 214 -7.00 19.05 11.48
N HIS A 215 -8.21 19.60 11.67
CA HIS A 215 -8.63 20.14 12.96
C HIS A 215 -8.87 19.03 13.99
N ILE A 216 -9.48 17.92 13.60
CA ILE A 216 -9.70 16.76 14.48
C ILE A 216 -8.35 16.11 14.85
N HIS A 217 -7.44 15.95 13.90
CA HIS A 217 -6.08 15.44 14.17
C HIS A 217 -5.33 16.35 15.15
N TYR A 218 -5.43 17.67 15.02
CA TYR A 218 -4.84 18.57 16.00
C TYR A 218 -5.45 18.42 17.41
N LEU A 219 -6.77 18.22 17.52
CA LEU A 219 -7.40 17.92 18.82
C LEU A 219 -6.87 16.60 19.39
N ASN A 220 -6.71 15.57 18.55
CA ASN A 220 -6.11 14.30 18.95
C ASN A 220 -4.64 14.46 19.41
N ASP A 221 -3.84 15.26 18.71
CA ASP A 221 -2.46 15.55 19.10
C ASP A 221 -2.37 16.19 20.49
N ILE A 222 -3.34 17.04 20.86
CA ILE A 222 -3.43 17.61 22.21
C ILE A 222 -3.78 16.53 23.23
N PHE A 223 -4.71 15.61 22.92
CA PHE A 223 -5.04 14.48 23.80
C PHE A 223 -3.82 13.57 24.05
N LEU A 224 -2.96 13.36 23.03
CA LEU A 224 -1.75 12.53 23.12
C LEU A 224 -0.64 13.12 24.00
N VAL A 225 -0.75 14.37 24.49
CA VAL A 225 0.27 14.99 25.36
C VAL A 225 0.32 14.35 26.76
N LYS A 226 -0.68 13.53 27.15
CA LYS A 226 -0.75 12.77 28.42
C LYS A 226 -0.76 13.64 29.70
N ASP A 227 -1.36 14.84 29.65
CA ASP A 227 -1.69 15.64 30.84
C ASP A 227 -3.17 15.45 31.20
N ALA A 228 -3.45 14.77 32.31
CA ALA A 228 -4.80 14.39 32.73
C ALA A 228 -5.77 15.60 32.83
N LEU A 229 -5.30 16.72 33.35
CA LEU A 229 -6.17 17.89 33.61
C LEU A 229 -6.36 18.77 32.38
N LEU A 230 -5.42 18.73 31.43
CA LEU A 230 -5.57 19.38 30.13
C LEU A 230 -6.55 18.59 29.25
N SER A 231 -6.42 17.26 29.26
CA SER A 231 -7.31 16.33 28.56
C SER A 231 -8.73 16.44 29.10
N GLU A 232 -8.94 16.52 30.42
CA GLU A 232 -10.27 16.73 31.03
C GLU A 232 -10.92 18.03 30.54
N MET A 233 -10.18 19.14 30.55
CA MET A 233 -10.69 20.44 30.10
C MET A 233 -11.01 20.44 28.59
N LEU A 234 -10.16 19.82 27.76
CA LEU A 234 -10.42 19.72 26.33
C LEU A 234 -11.65 18.84 26.06
N SER A 235 -11.75 17.71 26.75
CA SER A 235 -12.89 16.79 26.71
C SER A 235 -14.21 17.47 27.07
N GLU A 236 -14.23 18.28 28.15
CA GLU A 236 -15.41 19.07 28.53
C GLU A 236 -15.87 19.98 27.38
N MET A 237 -14.92 20.66 26.73
CA MET A 237 -15.23 21.61 25.66
C MET A 237 -15.69 20.94 24.37
N VAL A 238 -14.99 19.88 23.94
CA VAL A 238 -15.35 19.10 22.76
C VAL A 238 -16.74 18.52 22.94
N PHE A 239 -17.03 17.94 24.11
CA PHE A 239 -18.35 17.40 24.39
C PHE A 239 -19.41 18.50 24.43
N ARG A 240 -19.22 19.56 25.22
CA ARG A 240 -20.24 20.60 25.42
C ARG A 240 -20.50 21.47 24.20
N ARG A 241 -19.47 21.80 23.41
CA ARG A 241 -19.54 22.77 22.31
C ARG A 241 -19.64 22.14 20.93
N LEU A 242 -19.16 20.90 20.73
CA LEU A 242 -19.20 20.20 19.45
C LEU A 242 -20.20 19.04 19.45
N ILE A 243 -20.00 18.04 20.31
CA ILE A 243 -20.80 16.79 20.29
C ILE A 243 -22.24 17.06 20.75
N ALA A 244 -22.42 17.57 21.97
CA ALA A 244 -23.74 17.81 22.57
C ALA A 244 -24.47 19.01 21.96
N ALA A 245 -23.74 20.00 21.42
CA ALA A 245 -24.34 21.22 20.90
C ALA A 245 -24.61 21.21 19.38
N LEU A 246 -23.91 20.38 18.61
CA LEU A 246 -24.06 20.31 17.16
C LEU A 246 -24.41 18.92 16.67
N TYR A 247 -23.59 17.89 16.98
CA TYR A 247 -23.77 16.55 16.41
C TYR A 247 -25.01 15.83 16.95
N LEU A 248 -25.14 15.65 18.26
CA LEU A 248 -26.28 14.91 18.84
C LEU A 248 -27.65 15.56 18.54
N PRO A 249 -27.85 16.89 18.69
CA PRO A 249 -29.12 17.52 18.33
C PRO A 249 -29.47 17.39 16.84
N SER A 250 -28.46 17.33 15.97
CA SER A 250 -28.66 17.22 14.52
C SER A 250 -29.17 15.84 14.08
N LEU A 251 -28.88 14.77 14.83
CA LEU A 251 -29.38 13.42 14.54
C LEU A 251 -30.90 13.35 14.51
N ASN A 252 -31.56 13.95 15.51
CA ASN A 252 -33.03 13.99 15.60
C ASN A 252 -33.62 15.32 15.09
N SER A 253 -32.83 16.15 14.40
CA SER A 253 -33.22 17.49 13.93
C SER A 253 -33.89 18.35 15.01
N LEU A 254 -33.42 18.23 16.25
CA LEU A 254 -33.99 18.92 17.41
C LEU A 254 -33.69 20.42 17.31
N ARG A 255 -34.71 21.21 16.99
CA ARG A 255 -34.65 22.67 17.01
C ARG A 255 -35.23 23.18 18.30
N LEU A 256 -34.36 23.53 19.25
CA LEU A 256 -34.80 24.13 20.52
C LEU A 256 -35.05 25.65 20.38
N CYS A 257 -34.46 26.30 19.36
CA CYS A 257 -34.72 27.68 18.96
C CYS A 257 -34.98 27.80 17.44
N PRO A 258 -35.74 28.82 16.97
CA PRO A 258 -35.99 29.03 15.53
C PRO A 258 -34.74 29.32 14.72
N SER A 259 -33.74 29.97 15.34
CA SER A 259 -32.43 30.30 14.75
C SER A 259 -31.35 29.23 15.00
N ALA A 260 -31.73 28.08 15.56
CA ALA A 260 -30.79 27.01 15.86
C ALA A 260 -30.19 26.40 14.58
N VAL A 261 -28.89 26.16 14.61
CA VAL A 261 -28.17 25.47 13.53
C VAL A 261 -28.32 23.97 13.72
N VAL A 262 -28.76 23.31 12.66
CA VAL A 262 -29.00 21.86 12.62
C VAL A 262 -28.42 21.33 11.32
N LEU A 263 -27.45 20.42 11.44
CA LEU A 263 -26.84 19.71 10.31
C LEU A 263 -27.81 18.67 9.75
N THR A 264 -27.57 18.17 8.54
CA THR A 264 -28.29 16.98 8.08
C THR A 264 -27.88 15.78 8.96
N PRO A 265 -28.80 14.82 9.21
CA PRO A 265 -28.47 13.62 10.00
C PRO A 265 -27.27 12.86 9.42
N VAL A 266 -27.14 12.83 8.09
CA VAL A 266 -26.04 12.15 7.40
C VAL A 266 -24.69 12.83 7.66
N THR A 267 -24.59 14.15 7.46
CA THR A 267 -23.36 14.88 7.77
C THR A 267 -23.01 14.76 9.25
N SER A 268 -24.00 14.79 10.13
CA SER A 268 -23.78 14.59 11.57
C SER A 268 -23.24 13.21 11.91
N LEU A 269 -23.76 12.14 11.29
CA LEU A 269 -23.26 10.78 11.47
C LEU A 269 -21.85 10.62 10.92
N PHE A 270 -21.58 11.19 9.73
CA PHE A 270 -20.25 11.23 9.13
C PHE A 270 -19.23 11.88 10.07
N LEU A 271 -19.46 13.12 10.49
CA LEU A 271 -18.52 13.87 11.32
C LEU A 271 -18.29 13.21 12.68
N LEU A 272 -19.36 12.68 13.31
CA LEU A 272 -19.24 11.94 14.56
C LEU A 272 -18.44 10.64 14.38
N SER A 273 -18.67 9.93 13.28
CA SER A 273 -17.92 8.70 12.97
C SER A 273 -16.43 8.98 12.71
N GLN A 274 -16.08 10.06 12.01
CA GLN A 274 -14.69 10.47 11.80
C GLN A 274 -14.01 10.86 13.10
N PHE A 275 -14.70 11.63 13.94
CA PHE A 275 -14.18 12.02 15.25
C PHE A 275 -13.83 10.80 16.10
N LEU A 276 -14.72 9.80 16.14
CA LEU A 276 -14.47 8.56 16.87
C LEU A 276 -13.34 7.75 16.24
N LEU A 277 -13.28 7.60 14.92
CA LEU A 277 -12.19 6.84 14.27
C LEU A 277 -10.80 7.45 14.53
N ILE A 278 -10.70 8.76 14.78
CA ILE A 278 -9.42 9.46 14.97
C ILE A 278 -9.00 9.52 16.44
N VAL A 279 -9.92 9.75 17.38
CA VAL A 279 -9.59 9.97 18.80
C VAL A 279 -9.69 8.66 19.58
N THR A 280 -8.53 8.05 19.93
CA THR A 280 -8.44 6.63 20.37
C THR A 280 -7.95 6.36 21.81
N GLU A 281 -7.66 7.35 22.67
CA GLU A 281 -7.11 7.08 24.03
C GLU A 281 -7.96 7.60 25.22
N THR A 282 -7.83 6.85 26.33
CA THR A 282 -8.56 6.83 27.60
C THR A 282 -7.86 7.58 28.73
N GLN A 283 -8.38 8.74 29.15
CA GLN A 283 -8.42 9.23 30.55
C GLN A 283 -9.53 10.26 30.69
N ALA A 284 -10.74 9.84 30.34
CA ALA A 284 -11.92 10.67 30.43
C ALA A 284 -12.86 10.24 31.57
N SER A 285 -12.36 9.44 32.52
CA SER A 285 -13.12 8.87 33.64
C SER A 285 -13.73 9.88 34.62
N ASP A 286 -13.58 11.18 34.39
CA ASP A 286 -14.27 12.27 35.09
C ASP A 286 -15.24 13.05 34.16
N PHE A 287 -15.77 12.43 33.10
CA PHE A 287 -17.03 12.87 32.48
C PHE A 287 -18.20 12.65 33.45
N THR A 288 -18.19 13.44 34.52
CA THR A 288 -19.23 13.43 35.54
C THR A 288 -20.58 13.75 34.89
N CYS A 289 -21.58 12.93 35.25
CA CYS A 289 -22.99 13.01 34.84
C CYS A 289 -23.67 14.38 35.10
N GLU A 290 -22.97 15.40 35.61
CA GLU A 290 -23.48 16.76 35.81
C GLU A 290 -23.60 17.56 34.51
N VAL A 291 -22.85 17.23 33.45
CA VAL A 291 -22.89 17.98 32.17
C VAL A 291 -24.17 17.72 31.37
N LEU A 292 -24.85 16.59 31.59
CA LEU A 292 -26.08 16.20 30.88
C LEU A 292 -27.31 17.04 31.23
N ASN A 293 -27.24 17.89 32.25
CA ASN A 293 -28.35 18.76 32.64
C ASN A 293 -28.35 20.13 31.93
N ASN A 294 -27.24 20.55 31.29
CA ASN A 294 -27.09 21.86 30.67
C ASN A 294 -26.82 21.75 29.16
N PHE A 295 -27.85 21.44 28.37
CA PHE A 295 -27.73 21.42 26.91
C PHE A 295 -27.44 22.83 26.37
N CYS A 296 -26.44 22.92 25.49
CA CYS A 296 -26.11 24.13 24.73
C CYS A 296 -26.46 23.87 23.26
N GLN A 297 -26.88 24.88 22.49
CA GLN A 297 -27.09 24.73 21.05
C GLN A 297 -26.58 25.96 20.30
N TRP A 298 -25.97 25.74 19.14
CA TRP A 298 -25.52 26.82 18.26
C TRP A 298 -26.71 27.51 17.60
N SER A 299 -26.71 28.84 17.62
CA SER A 299 -27.72 29.68 16.96
C SER A 299 -27.06 30.72 16.06
N ARG A 300 -27.73 31.10 14.97
CA ARG A 300 -27.29 32.21 14.11
C ARG A 300 -27.90 33.51 14.61
N GLU A 301 -27.05 34.48 14.92
CA GLU A 301 -27.46 35.86 15.21
C GLU A 301 -27.82 36.61 13.92
N GLN A 302 -28.41 37.81 14.04
CA GLN A 302 -28.88 38.60 12.90
C GLN A 302 -27.76 38.98 11.91
N ASP A 303 -26.50 39.02 12.37
CA ASP A 303 -25.30 39.32 11.58
C ASP A 303 -24.65 38.07 10.96
N GLY A 304 -25.23 36.87 11.13
CA GLY A 304 -24.71 35.62 10.58
C GLY A 304 -23.61 34.95 11.42
N VAL A 305 -23.20 35.56 12.54
CA VAL A 305 -22.24 35.01 13.50
C VAL A 305 -22.90 33.89 14.31
N LEU A 306 -22.15 32.80 14.54
CA LEU A 306 -22.57 31.66 15.36
C LEU A 306 -22.36 31.99 16.84
N SER A 307 -23.42 31.88 17.66
CA SER A 307 -23.32 32.02 19.11
C SER A 307 -23.93 30.82 19.84
N LEU A 308 -23.29 30.44 20.95
CA LEU A 308 -23.70 29.31 21.77
C LEU A 308 -24.74 29.77 22.81
N VAL A 309 -25.96 29.23 22.72
CA VAL A 309 -27.03 29.54 23.67
C VAL A 309 -27.14 28.42 24.70
N ASN A 310 -26.97 28.76 25.98
CA ASN A 310 -27.20 27.85 27.11
C ASN A 310 -28.70 27.71 27.37
N MET A 311 -29.21 26.48 27.48
CA MET A 311 -30.63 26.22 27.71
C MET A 311 -30.94 25.86 29.18
N PRO A 312 -32.17 26.11 29.65
CA PRO A 312 -32.66 25.56 30.92
C PRO A 312 -32.88 24.04 30.81
N THR A 313 -32.68 23.37 31.95
CA THR A 313 -32.73 21.91 32.15
C THR A 313 -33.93 21.25 31.47
N ILE A 314 -33.69 20.36 30.49
CA ILE A 314 -34.73 19.53 29.88
C ILE A 314 -35.13 18.46 30.91
N LYS A 315 -36.39 18.47 31.36
CA LYS A 315 -36.90 17.42 32.27
C LYS A 315 -36.75 16.05 31.59
N ALA A 316 -36.08 15.14 32.29
CA ALA A 316 -35.78 13.75 31.94
C ALA A 316 -37.04 12.87 31.72
N ALA A 317 -37.84 13.15 30.67
CA ALA A 317 -39.09 12.45 30.39
C ALA A 317 -39.20 11.83 28.98
N THR A 318 -38.14 11.85 28.16
CA THR A 318 -38.12 11.15 26.86
C THR A 318 -36.86 10.31 26.74
N SER A 319 -36.86 9.13 27.36
CA SER A 319 -35.65 8.40 27.76
C SER A 319 -34.83 7.73 26.66
N ARG A 320 -35.16 7.86 25.36
CA ARG A 320 -34.43 7.21 24.24
C ARG A 320 -34.58 7.93 22.88
N VAL A 321 -34.72 9.26 22.86
CA VAL A 321 -34.98 10.01 21.61
C VAL A 321 -33.88 9.80 20.56
N PHE A 322 -32.61 9.85 20.99
CA PHE A 322 -31.47 9.72 20.08
C PHE A 322 -31.26 8.28 19.60
N PHE A 323 -31.40 7.28 20.49
CA PHE A 323 -31.30 5.87 20.09
C PHE A 323 -32.41 5.44 19.13
N ASN A 324 -33.65 5.88 19.36
CA ASN A 324 -34.75 5.60 18.43
C ASN A 324 -34.53 6.29 17.07
N SER A 325 -34.06 7.53 17.07
CA SER A 325 -33.70 8.25 15.84
C SER A 325 -32.53 7.56 15.09
N TYR A 326 -31.56 7.01 15.81
CA TYR A 326 -30.49 6.20 15.24
C TYR A 326 -31.01 4.89 14.61
N LEU A 327 -31.92 4.18 15.29
CA LEU A 327 -32.59 3.00 14.72
C LEU A 327 -33.44 3.35 13.49
N ASP A 328 -34.17 4.47 13.53
CA ASP A 328 -34.98 4.95 12.41
C ASP A 328 -34.10 5.27 11.17
N CYS A 329 -32.86 5.73 11.37
CA CYS A 329 -31.89 5.97 10.29
C CYS A 329 -31.34 4.67 9.65
N MET A 330 -31.48 3.52 10.32
CA MET A 330 -31.11 2.22 9.76
C MET A 330 -32.20 1.60 8.85
N CYS A 331 -33.37 2.23 8.75
CA CYS A 331 -34.44 1.81 7.84
C CYS A 331 -34.12 2.19 6.38
N CYS A 332 -34.04 1.19 5.50
CA CYS A 332 -33.68 1.36 4.08
C CYS A 332 -34.89 1.64 3.16
N ASP A 333 -35.79 2.57 3.52
CA ASP A 333 -37.07 2.78 2.81
C ASP A 333 -36.91 3.39 1.41
N ARG A 334 -35.95 4.31 1.23
CA ARG A 334 -35.73 5.03 -0.05
C ARG A 334 -34.29 4.95 -0.53
N ASN A 335 -33.33 5.12 0.37
CA ASN A 335 -31.90 5.00 0.11
C ASN A 335 -31.21 4.48 1.37
N ASP A 336 -29.99 3.99 1.21
CA ASP A 336 -29.13 3.47 2.28
C ASP A 336 -28.11 4.52 2.76
N HIS A 337 -28.30 5.78 2.41
CA HIS A 337 -27.31 6.83 2.63
C HIS A 337 -27.06 7.07 4.14
N ALA A 338 -28.12 7.25 4.92
CA ALA A 338 -28.02 7.38 6.37
C ALA A 338 -27.58 6.07 7.04
N THR A 339 -28.13 4.94 6.57
CA THR A 339 -27.82 3.61 7.09
C THR A 339 -26.33 3.29 6.97
N PHE A 340 -25.69 3.64 5.85
CA PHE A 340 -24.26 3.46 5.64
C PHE A 340 -23.41 4.14 6.74
N TYR A 341 -23.68 5.41 7.04
CA TYR A 341 -22.94 6.13 8.09
C TYR A 341 -23.34 5.70 9.50
N CYS A 342 -24.56 5.24 9.72
CA CYS A 342 -24.93 4.55 10.97
C CYS A 342 -24.05 3.31 11.19
N LEU A 343 -23.85 2.49 10.15
CA LEU A 343 -22.98 1.32 10.25
C LEU A 343 -21.51 1.71 10.48
N ILE A 344 -21.00 2.77 9.83
CA ILE A 344 -19.64 3.27 10.12
C ILE A 344 -19.53 3.75 11.56
N LEU A 345 -20.54 4.47 12.07
CA LEU A 345 -20.59 4.89 13.46
C LEU A 345 -20.54 3.66 14.38
N LEU A 346 -21.38 2.64 14.15
CA LEU A 346 -21.35 1.40 14.93
C LEU A 346 -19.99 0.71 14.87
N TYR A 347 -19.33 0.72 13.72
CA TYR A 347 -18.00 0.16 13.57
C TYR A 347 -16.94 0.93 14.37
N ALA A 348 -16.96 2.27 14.28
CA ALA A 348 -16.06 3.14 15.04
C ALA A 348 -16.26 2.96 16.55
N ILE A 349 -17.52 2.84 16.97
CA ILE A 349 -17.92 2.50 18.33
C ILE A 349 -17.29 1.17 18.77
N CYS A 350 -17.35 0.13 17.94
CA CYS A 350 -16.73 -1.16 18.24
C CYS A 350 -15.19 -1.11 18.25
N GLN A 351 -14.53 -0.08 17.72
CA GLN A 351 -13.07 0.03 17.73
C GLN A 351 -12.50 0.74 18.97
N ASN A 352 -13.26 1.65 19.61
CA ASN A 352 -12.73 2.50 20.68
C ASN A 352 -13.10 2.00 22.07
N GLU A 353 -12.08 1.65 22.88
CA GLU A 353 -12.26 0.95 24.16
C GLU A 353 -12.68 1.84 25.35
N GLY A 354 -12.64 3.18 25.28
CA GLY A 354 -13.00 3.97 26.48
C GLY A 354 -13.39 5.45 26.39
N VAL A 355 -13.74 5.98 25.21
CA VAL A 355 -14.54 7.23 25.09
C VAL A 355 -16.05 6.89 24.96
N MET A 356 -16.34 5.61 24.84
CA MET A 356 -17.58 5.07 24.33
C MET A 356 -18.69 4.98 25.37
N ASP A 357 -18.40 4.58 26.60
CA ASP A 357 -19.45 4.43 27.63
C ASP A 357 -20.12 5.76 28.00
N GLU A 358 -19.40 6.87 27.89
CA GLU A 358 -19.87 8.23 28.21
C GLU A 358 -20.65 8.84 27.04
N ILE A 359 -20.23 8.63 25.79
CA ILE A 359 -21.00 9.03 24.61
C ILE A 359 -22.27 8.18 24.50
N LEU A 360 -22.20 6.87 24.80
CA LEU A 360 -23.37 5.99 24.85
C LEU A 360 -24.32 6.36 26.01
N GLU A 361 -23.79 6.80 27.15
CA GLU A 361 -24.59 7.32 28.26
C GLU A 361 -25.24 8.67 27.91
N ALA A 362 -24.47 9.59 27.31
CA ALA A 362 -24.94 10.89 26.88
C ALA A 362 -25.98 10.84 25.75
N ALA A 363 -25.79 9.93 24.80
CA ALA A 363 -26.74 9.66 23.74
C ALA A 363 -27.92 8.78 24.20
N GLN A 364 -27.98 8.40 25.49
CA GLN A 364 -29.00 7.50 26.07
C GLN A 364 -29.14 6.16 25.32
N ILE A 365 -28.02 5.63 24.84
CA ILE A 365 -27.91 4.36 24.12
C ILE A 365 -27.77 3.18 25.09
N LYS A 366 -27.41 3.41 26.37
CA LYS A 366 -27.40 2.35 27.40
C LYS A 366 -28.82 1.74 27.56
N PRO A 367 -28.99 0.43 27.32
CA PRO A 367 -30.27 -0.22 27.60
C PRO A 367 -30.39 -0.40 29.11
N ASN A 368 -31.23 0.41 29.77
CA ASN A 368 -31.71 0.07 31.12
C ASN A 368 -32.41 -1.29 31.05
N SER A 369 -31.73 -2.37 31.49
CA SER A 369 -32.25 -3.67 31.95
C SER A 369 -33.49 -4.26 31.25
N SER A 370 -33.70 -3.91 29.98
CA SER A 370 -34.79 -4.37 29.13
C SER A 370 -34.16 -4.86 27.85
N SER A 371 -34.22 -6.17 27.67
CA SER A 371 -33.75 -6.99 26.54
C SER A 371 -34.31 -6.59 25.16
N SER A 372 -34.96 -5.44 25.01
CA SER A 372 -35.54 -4.95 23.76
C SER A 372 -34.56 -4.17 22.88
N GLY A 373 -33.52 -3.55 23.44
CA GLY A 373 -32.59 -2.71 22.67
C GLY A 373 -31.70 -3.50 21.70
N GLU A 374 -31.13 -4.61 22.16
CA GLU A 374 -30.25 -5.49 21.37
C GLU A 374 -31.02 -6.26 20.30
N ALA A 375 -32.24 -6.72 20.64
CA ALA A 375 -33.15 -7.36 19.70
C ALA A 375 -33.51 -6.40 18.54
N ASN A 376 -33.68 -5.11 18.82
CA ASN A 376 -33.99 -4.10 17.82
C ASN A 376 -32.80 -3.78 16.90
N LEU A 377 -31.56 -3.78 17.42
CA LEU A 377 -30.37 -3.58 16.60
C LEU A 377 -30.11 -4.78 15.67
N MET A 378 -30.17 -6.00 16.19
CA MET A 378 -30.02 -7.20 15.37
C MET A 378 -31.15 -7.32 14.35
N ALA A 379 -32.38 -6.98 14.71
CA ALA A 379 -33.49 -6.90 13.77
C ALA A 379 -33.26 -5.85 12.67
N ALA A 380 -32.65 -4.70 12.99
CA ALA A 380 -32.30 -3.69 11.99
C ALA A 380 -31.21 -4.19 11.03
N LEU A 381 -30.14 -4.84 11.54
CA LEU A 381 -29.08 -5.44 10.71
C LEU A 381 -29.62 -6.55 9.80
N PHE A 382 -30.50 -7.42 10.32
CA PHE A 382 -31.21 -8.44 9.53
C PHE A 382 -32.16 -7.81 8.51
N GLY A 383 -32.77 -6.67 8.85
CA GLY A 383 -33.55 -5.85 7.94
C GLY A 383 -32.75 -5.37 6.74
N ILE A 384 -31.49 -4.94 6.94
CA ILE A 384 -30.59 -4.51 5.87
C ILE A 384 -30.23 -5.69 4.95
N LEU A 385 -29.91 -6.86 5.51
CA LEU A 385 -29.66 -8.09 4.73
C LEU A 385 -30.87 -8.43 3.84
N THR A 386 -32.08 -8.37 4.40
CA THR A 386 -33.32 -8.64 3.67
C THR A 386 -33.60 -7.58 2.60
N ALA A 387 -33.39 -6.30 2.94
CA ALA A 387 -33.60 -5.17 2.03
C ALA A 387 -32.66 -5.21 0.81
N SER A 388 -31.44 -5.73 0.98
CA SER A 388 -30.47 -5.89 -0.12
C SER A 388 -30.98 -6.80 -1.25
N ALA A 389 -31.86 -7.76 -0.94
CA ALA A 389 -32.37 -8.73 -1.91
C ALA A 389 -33.77 -8.39 -2.49
N ASN A 390 -34.37 -7.25 -2.09
CA ASN A 390 -35.70 -6.84 -2.54
C ASN A 390 -35.70 -6.25 -3.97
N LYS A 391 -36.84 -6.34 -4.67
CA LYS A 391 -36.97 -5.92 -6.09
C LYS A 391 -36.73 -4.42 -6.34
N GLY A 392 -36.93 -3.55 -5.34
CA GLY A 392 -36.80 -2.09 -5.44
C GLY A 392 -35.45 -1.55 -4.92
N ARG A 393 -34.42 -2.39 -4.93
CA ARG A 393 -33.07 -2.22 -4.32
C ARG A 393 -32.71 -0.80 -3.89
N THR A 394 -32.67 -0.63 -2.58
CA THR A 394 -32.30 0.61 -1.90
C THR A 394 -30.91 0.56 -1.27
N VAL A 395 -30.26 -0.62 -1.27
CA VAL A 395 -28.98 -0.88 -0.60
C VAL A 395 -27.85 -1.08 -1.60
N ARG A 396 -26.75 -0.34 -1.42
CA ARG A 396 -25.52 -0.44 -2.21
C ARG A 396 -24.65 -1.62 -1.73
N PRO A 397 -23.82 -2.23 -2.60
CA PRO A 397 -22.89 -3.29 -2.21
C PRO A 397 -21.97 -2.94 -1.03
N VAL A 398 -21.45 -1.71 -0.99
CA VAL A 398 -20.57 -1.22 0.09
C VAL A 398 -21.27 -1.23 1.47
N THR A 399 -22.56 -0.91 1.50
CA THR A 399 -23.37 -0.94 2.74
C THR A 399 -23.63 -2.36 3.21
N LEU A 400 -23.91 -3.28 2.28
CA LEU A 400 -24.08 -4.70 2.59
C LEU A 400 -22.77 -5.30 3.14
N GLU A 401 -21.64 -5.00 2.51
CA GLU A 401 -20.34 -5.50 2.94
C GLU A 401 -19.98 -5.04 4.36
N LEU A 402 -20.20 -3.75 4.66
CA LEU A 402 -19.99 -3.22 6.01
C LEU A 402 -20.92 -3.90 7.04
N CYS A 403 -22.18 -4.13 6.69
CA CYS A 403 -23.13 -4.87 7.52
C CYS A 403 -22.64 -6.30 7.80
N CYS A 404 -22.13 -7.01 6.78
CA CYS A 404 -21.56 -8.35 6.93
C CYS A 404 -20.31 -8.35 7.83
N ILE A 405 -19.43 -7.35 7.72
CA ILE A 405 -18.24 -7.21 8.58
C ILE A 405 -18.66 -7.00 10.04
N LEU A 406 -19.64 -6.13 10.28
CA LEU A 406 -20.17 -5.87 11.62
C LEU A 406 -20.85 -7.10 12.22
N LEU A 407 -21.72 -7.76 11.45
CA LEU A 407 -22.36 -9.00 11.90
C LEU A 407 -21.34 -10.09 12.20
N ARG A 408 -20.29 -10.24 11.39
CA ARG A 408 -19.20 -11.19 11.68
C ARG A 408 -18.51 -10.85 13.00
N ARG A 409 -18.20 -9.57 13.23
CA ARG A 409 -17.56 -9.11 14.48
C ARG A 409 -18.44 -9.34 15.70
N LEU A 410 -19.74 -9.08 15.58
CA LEU A 410 -20.71 -9.31 16.66
C LEU A 410 -20.93 -10.81 16.93
N LEU A 411 -20.82 -11.66 15.91
CA LEU A 411 -21.05 -13.11 16.02
C LEU A 411 -19.81 -13.91 16.46
N LEU A 412 -18.60 -13.36 16.31
CA LEU A 412 -17.34 -13.98 16.77
C LEU A 412 -17.33 -14.27 18.28
N ASP A 413 -18.04 -13.45 19.07
CA ASP A 413 -18.10 -13.55 20.53
C ASP A 413 -19.34 -14.34 21.02
N THR A 414 -20.19 -14.83 20.12
CA THR A 414 -21.35 -15.68 20.45
C THR A 414 -21.10 -17.14 20.10
N ASP A 415 -21.61 -18.06 20.92
CA ASP A 415 -21.51 -19.49 20.63
C ASP A 415 -22.09 -19.82 19.24
N PRO A 416 -21.43 -20.68 18.42
CA PRO A 416 -21.89 -21.03 17.08
C PRO A 416 -23.26 -21.73 17.06
N ASP A 417 -23.66 -22.33 18.19
CA ASP A 417 -24.97 -22.97 18.40
C ASP A 417 -26.04 -22.00 18.93
N SER A 418 -25.73 -20.69 19.03
CA SER A 418 -26.68 -19.66 19.47
C SER A 418 -27.84 -19.50 18.49
N GLU A 419 -29.04 -19.26 19.03
CA GLU A 419 -30.24 -18.98 18.23
C GLU A 419 -30.03 -17.79 17.28
N VAL A 420 -29.20 -16.82 17.68
CA VAL A 420 -28.85 -15.63 16.88
C VAL A 420 -28.03 -16.00 15.64
N HIS A 421 -27.10 -16.96 15.77
CA HIS A 421 -26.29 -17.46 14.66
C HIS A 421 -27.17 -18.22 13.65
N ALA A 422 -28.07 -19.07 14.14
CA ALA A 422 -29.05 -19.78 13.32
C ALA A 422 -30.04 -18.83 12.60
N GLN A 423 -30.50 -17.78 13.28
CA GLN A 423 -31.34 -16.75 12.68
C GLN A 423 -30.57 -15.95 11.61
N CYS A 424 -29.29 -15.62 11.84
CA CYS A 424 -28.46 -14.92 10.86
C CYS A 424 -28.21 -15.76 9.60
N ASP A 425 -27.81 -17.04 9.74
CA ASP A 425 -27.63 -17.95 8.60
C ASP A 425 -28.94 -18.12 7.80
N LYS A 426 -30.08 -18.21 8.49
CA LYS A 426 -31.40 -18.28 7.85
C LYS A 426 -31.72 -17.02 7.05
N VAL A 427 -31.58 -15.83 7.64
CA VAL A 427 -31.85 -14.55 6.96
C VAL A 427 -30.91 -14.34 5.77
N ALA A 428 -29.62 -14.64 5.92
CA ALA A 428 -28.65 -14.55 4.84
C ALA A 428 -28.96 -15.54 3.70
N THR A 429 -29.34 -16.78 4.04
CA THR A 429 -29.73 -17.80 3.06
C THR A 429 -31.02 -17.43 2.33
N ASP A 430 -32.01 -16.88 3.03
CA ASP A 430 -33.25 -16.41 2.44
C ASP A 430 -33.00 -15.25 1.46
N ALA A 431 -32.17 -14.27 1.85
CA ALA A 431 -31.74 -13.18 0.97
C ALA A 431 -30.99 -13.68 -0.27
N ARG A 432 -30.04 -14.63 -0.09
CA ARG A 432 -29.35 -15.30 -1.20
C ARG A 432 -30.34 -15.97 -2.15
N SER A 433 -31.35 -16.67 -1.61
CA SER A 433 -32.35 -17.38 -2.43
C SER A 433 -33.21 -16.42 -3.28
N LEU A 434 -33.46 -15.20 -2.79
CA LEU A 434 -34.18 -14.17 -3.54
C LEU A 434 -33.32 -13.62 -4.69
N LEU A 435 -32.03 -13.38 -4.46
CA LEU A 435 -31.09 -12.99 -5.52
C LEU A 435 -30.92 -14.09 -6.56
N VAL A 436 -30.81 -15.36 -6.16
CA VAL A 436 -30.75 -16.51 -7.08
C VAL A 436 -32.00 -16.59 -7.96
N ARG A 437 -33.19 -16.29 -7.42
CA ARG A 437 -34.43 -16.22 -8.22
C ARG A 437 -34.44 -15.05 -9.21
N SER A 438 -33.82 -13.92 -8.87
CA SER A 438 -33.64 -12.78 -9.78
C SER A 438 -32.67 -13.15 -10.91
N LEU A 439 -31.51 -13.69 -10.55
CA LEU A 439 -30.47 -14.10 -11.47
C LEU A 439 -30.92 -15.25 -12.37
N SER A 440 -31.72 -16.20 -11.89
CA SER A 440 -32.19 -17.33 -12.70
C SER A 440 -33.02 -16.93 -13.91
N ALA A 441 -33.77 -15.82 -13.80
CA ALA A 441 -34.49 -15.24 -14.93
C ALA A 441 -33.50 -14.64 -15.96
N ALA A 442 -32.40 -14.05 -15.50
CA ALA A 442 -31.40 -13.37 -16.33
C ALA A 442 -30.38 -14.33 -17.00
N VAL A 443 -30.03 -15.45 -16.34
CA VAL A 443 -28.97 -16.40 -16.79
C VAL A 443 -29.18 -16.87 -18.23
N TYR A 444 -30.42 -17.12 -18.63
CA TYR A 444 -30.75 -17.61 -19.98
C TYR A 444 -31.36 -16.54 -20.90
N SER A 445 -31.86 -15.43 -20.36
CA SER A 445 -32.44 -14.36 -21.19
C SER A 445 -31.40 -13.40 -21.73
N GLU A 446 -30.31 -13.17 -20.99
CA GLU A 446 -29.31 -12.15 -21.31
C GLU A 446 -28.06 -12.72 -21.98
N GLU A 447 -27.81 -12.29 -23.22
CA GLU A 447 -26.67 -12.74 -24.02
C GLU A 447 -25.32 -12.29 -23.47
N LEU A 448 -25.27 -11.33 -22.55
CA LEU A 448 -24.03 -10.83 -21.93
C LEU A 448 -23.86 -11.27 -20.47
N PHE A 449 -24.73 -12.15 -19.95
CA PHE A 449 -24.73 -12.55 -18.55
C PHE A 449 -23.39 -13.16 -18.10
N LEU A 450 -22.80 -14.03 -18.91
CA LEU A 450 -21.53 -14.68 -18.59
C LEU A 450 -20.39 -13.66 -18.48
N GLU A 451 -20.31 -12.70 -19.39
CA GLU A 451 -19.30 -11.64 -19.34
C GLU A 451 -19.50 -10.76 -18.10
N MET A 452 -20.74 -10.35 -17.81
CA MET A 452 -21.05 -9.58 -16.59
C MET A 452 -20.66 -10.33 -15.31
N PHE A 453 -20.89 -11.65 -15.24
CA PHE A 453 -20.53 -12.44 -14.07
C PHE A 453 -19.02 -12.56 -13.87
N GLU A 454 -18.27 -12.83 -14.94
CA GLU A 454 -16.81 -12.90 -14.87
C GLU A 454 -16.22 -11.54 -14.46
N ASP A 455 -16.62 -10.45 -15.13
CA ASP A 455 -16.08 -9.11 -14.88
C ASP A 455 -16.28 -8.67 -13.41
N GLU A 456 -17.50 -8.82 -12.88
CA GLU A 456 -17.82 -8.42 -11.49
C GLU A 456 -17.11 -9.31 -10.45
N TYR A 457 -16.90 -10.60 -10.74
CA TYR A 457 -16.14 -11.49 -9.84
C TYR A 457 -14.66 -11.08 -9.74
N TYR A 458 -14.01 -10.76 -10.86
CA TYR A 458 -12.62 -10.32 -10.84
C TYR A 458 -12.46 -8.96 -10.15
N ASP A 459 -13.39 -8.04 -10.37
CA ASP A 459 -13.39 -6.75 -9.68
C ASP A 459 -13.63 -6.92 -8.16
N PHE A 460 -14.47 -7.88 -7.76
CA PHE A 460 -14.70 -8.25 -6.36
C PHE A 460 -13.45 -8.85 -5.68
N GLU A 461 -12.70 -9.74 -6.34
CA GLU A 461 -11.45 -10.28 -5.78
C GLU A 461 -10.36 -9.21 -5.64
N ARG A 462 -10.31 -8.25 -6.57
CA ARG A 462 -9.26 -7.22 -6.61
C ARG A 462 -9.51 -6.09 -5.62
N ASN A 463 -10.76 -5.66 -5.49
CA ASN A 463 -11.14 -4.53 -4.64
C ASN A 463 -11.44 -5.01 -3.22
N VAL A 464 -10.38 -5.34 -2.46
CA VAL A 464 -10.53 -5.67 -1.03
C VAL A 464 -11.01 -4.43 -0.28
N PHE A 465 -12.13 -4.56 0.44
CA PHE A 465 -12.71 -3.49 1.23
C PHE A 465 -11.73 -3.00 2.31
N ARG A 466 -11.36 -1.71 2.23
CA ARG A 466 -10.55 -1.01 3.24
C ARG A 466 -11.36 0.13 3.81
N LEU A 467 -11.70 0.03 5.09
CA LEU A 467 -12.58 1.02 5.71
C LEU A 467 -11.95 2.41 5.78
N SER A 468 -10.64 2.53 6.04
CA SER A 468 -9.94 3.83 6.11
C SER A 468 -10.01 4.62 4.80
N SER A 469 -9.98 3.92 3.66
CA SER A 469 -10.10 4.54 2.34
C SER A 469 -11.54 4.94 2.04
N ILE A 470 -12.53 4.16 2.49
CA ILE A 470 -13.95 4.35 2.17
C ILE A 470 -14.60 5.38 3.10
N SER A 471 -14.21 5.42 4.38
CA SER A 471 -14.82 6.32 5.36
C SER A 471 -14.57 7.79 5.04
N THR A 472 -13.48 8.11 4.35
CA THR A 472 -13.05 9.47 4.02
C THR A 472 -13.42 9.91 2.60
N GLU A 473 -14.05 9.05 1.78
CA GLU A 473 -14.35 9.42 0.40
C GLU A 473 -15.45 10.49 0.31
N PRO A 474 -15.19 11.65 -0.32
CA PRO A 474 -16.16 12.73 -0.45
C PRO A 474 -17.37 12.33 -1.30
N ASP A 475 -17.20 11.39 -2.23
CA ASP A 475 -18.25 10.89 -3.12
C ASP A 475 -19.38 10.17 -2.37
N LEU A 476 -19.10 9.58 -1.19
CA LEU A 476 -20.07 8.85 -0.39
C LEU A 476 -20.85 9.76 0.56
N LEU A 477 -20.40 11.00 0.78
CA LEU A 477 -21.11 12.01 1.59
C LEU A 477 -22.23 12.69 0.80
N LEU A 478 -22.10 12.73 -0.53
CA LEU A 478 -23.15 13.20 -1.43
C LEU A 478 -24.25 12.14 -1.56
N PRO A 479 -25.51 12.55 -1.79
CA PRO A 479 -26.60 11.61 -2.00
C PRO A 479 -26.28 10.66 -3.17
N PRO A 480 -26.63 9.35 -3.06
CA PRO A 480 -26.23 8.35 -4.04
C PRO A 480 -26.79 8.68 -5.43
N SER A 481 -25.90 8.80 -6.41
CA SER A 481 -26.29 9.12 -7.78
C SER A 481 -26.95 7.92 -8.46
N ASN A 482 -28.09 8.12 -9.13
CA ASN A 482 -28.75 7.09 -9.94
C ASN A 482 -28.32 7.12 -11.42
N SER A 483 -27.27 7.87 -11.77
CA SER A 483 -26.82 8.03 -13.16
C SER A 483 -25.44 7.41 -13.37
N SER A 484 -25.28 6.67 -14.46
CA SER A 484 -24.00 6.12 -14.90
C SER A 484 -22.98 7.17 -15.36
N LEU A 485 -23.42 8.41 -15.61
CA LEU A 485 -22.57 9.54 -16.03
C LEU A 485 -21.86 10.23 -14.85
N SER A 486 -22.11 9.81 -13.60
CA SER A 486 -21.53 10.43 -12.41
C SER A 486 -20.05 10.11 -12.18
N GLY A 487 -19.49 9.15 -12.93
CA GLY A 487 -18.12 8.65 -12.76
C GLY A 487 -17.90 7.75 -11.55
N VAL A 488 -18.93 7.52 -10.73
CA VAL A 488 -18.88 6.69 -9.52
C VAL A 488 -19.08 5.20 -9.88
N ALA A 489 -18.25 4.32 -9.31
CA ALA A 489 -18.31 2.88 -9.52
C ALA A 489 -19.65 2.28 -9.04
N LEU A 490 -20.12 1.22 -9.70
CA LEU A 490 -21.42 0.58 -9.41
C LEU A 490 -21.52 0.09 -7.95
N SER A 491 -20.41 -0.30 -7.34
CA SER A 491 -20.36 -0.70 -5.92
C SER A 491 -20.77 0.42 -4.95
N LYS A 492 -20.61 1.69 -5.34
CA LYS A 492 -20.80 2.89 -4.50
C LYS A 492 -22.07 3.67 -4.82
N ARG A 493 -22.84 3.26 -5.83
CA ARG A 493 -24.05 3.96 -6.30
C ARG A 493 -25.22 3.02 -6.54
N LEU A 494 -26.39 3.59 -6.83
CA LEU A 494 -27.58 2.81 -7.19
C LEU A 494 -27.61 2.53 -8.71
N PRO A 495 -28.24 1.41 -9.13
CA PRO A 495 -28.33 1.01 -10.53
C PRO A 495 -29.37 1.85 -11.27
N SER A 496 -29.09 2.16 -12.54
CA SER A 496 -29.92 3.01 -13.39
C SER A 496 -30.73 2.27 -14.45
N GLY A 497 -30.27 1.07 -14.85
CA GLY A 497 -30.87 0.25 -15.92
C GLY A 497 -30.84 -1.25 -15.62
N SER A 498 -31.48 -2.04 -16.48
CA SER A 498 -31.62 -3.50 -16.30
C SER A 498 -30.29 -4.25 -16.29
N GLU A 499 -29.32 -3.84 -17.11
CA GLU A 499 -27.97 -4.43 -17.11
C GLU A 499 -27.21 -4.15 -15.82
N GLU A 500 -27.24 -2.91 -15.33
CA GLU A 500 -26.62 -2.53 -14.05
C GLU A 500 -27.31 -3.22 -12.86
N GLN A 501 -28.62 -3.44 -12.97
CA GLN A 501 -29.38 -4.24 -12.02
C GLN A 501 -28.84 -5.68 -11.98
N ILE A 502 -28.58 -6.32 -13.12
CA ILE A 502 -28.02 -7.68 -13.14
C ILE A 502 -26.60 -7.72 -12.56
N ARG A 503 -25.73 -6.77 -12.92
CA ARG A 503 -24.38 -6.66 -12.36
C ARG A 503 -24.39 -6.48 -10.85
N MET A 504 -25.28 -5.63 -10.34
CA MET A 504 -25.44 -5.44 -8.91
C MET A 504 -25.96 -6.69 -8.20
N ASP A 505 -26.88 -7.46 -8.81
CA ASP A 505 -27.31 -8.76 -8.25
C ASP A 505 -26.15 -9.73 -8.09
N ILE A 506 -25.26 -9.76 -9.08
CA ILE A 506 -24.06 -10.61 -9.07
C ILE A 506 -23.16 -10.20 -7.90
N LEU A 507 -22.86 -8.90 -7.75
CA LEU A 507 -22.04 -8.39 -6.63
C LEU A 507 -22.66 -8.72 -5.26
N LEU A 508 -23.95 -8.43 -5.08
CA LEU A 508 -24.66 -8.71 -3.81
C LEU A 508 -24.67 -10.22 -3.51
N TYR A 509 -24.84 -11.06 -4.54
CA TYR A 509 -24.75 -12.52 -4.40
C TYR A 509 -23.36 -12.96 -3.95
N LEU A 510 -22.28 -12.41 -4.51
CA LEU A 510 -20.91 -12.73 -4.13
C LEU A 510 -20.61 -12.33 -2.68
N HIS A 511 -21.04 -11.14 -2.24
CA HIS A 511 -20.91 -10.71 -0.83
C HIS A 511 -21.68 -11.62 0.13
N LEU A 512 -22.95 -11.93 -0.15
CA LEU A 512 -23.76 -12.83 0.70
C LEU A 512 -23.20 -14.25 0.72
N ARG A 513 -22.74 -14.77 -0.43
CA ARG A 513 -22.12 -16.10 -0.50
C ARG A 513 -20.86 -16.18 0.36
N LYS A 514 -19.96 -15.20 0.23
CA LYS A 514 -18.76 -15.10 1.06
C LYS A 514 -19.12 -15.05 2.54
N PHE A 515 -20.08 -14.21 2.91
CA PHE A 515 -20.55 -14.11 4.29
C PHE A 515 -21.13 -15.43 4.83
N ILE A 516 -21.95 -16.15 4.06
CA ILE A 516 -22.51 -17.45 4.47
C ILE A 516 -21.43 -18.52 4.62
N LEU A 517 -20.44 -18.55 3.71
CA LEU A 517 -19.30 -19.48 3.82
C LEU A 517 -18.48 -19.18 5.08
N ASP A 518 -18.25 -17.89 5.37
CA ASP A 518 -17.56 -17.45 6.57
C ASP A 518 -18.32 -17.84 7.85
N LEU A 519 -19.66 -17.69 7.87
CA LEU A 519 -20.51 -18.13 8.99
C LEU A 519 -20.46 -19.65 9.22
N ARG A 520 -20.25 -20.43 8.17
CA ARG A 520 -20.17 -21.91 8.24
C ARG A 520 -18.75 -22.44 8.44
N GLY A 521 -17.74 -21.57 8.37
CA GLY A 521 -16.33 -21.97 8.42
C GLY A 521 -15.88 -22.76 7.18
N GLU A 522 -16.58 -22.64 6.06
CA GLU A 522 -16.25 -23.31 4.80
C GLU A 522 -15.36 -22.42 3.93
N SER A 523 -14.44 -23.03 3.16
CA SER A 523 -13.61 -22.28 2.20
C SER A 523 -14.21 -22.33 0.79
N GLU A 524 -14.09 -21.22 0.05
CA GLU A 524 -14.55 -21.16 -1.33
C GLU A 524 -13.68 -22.05 -2.23
N THR A 525 -14.28 -23.08 -2.82
CA THR A 525 -13.59 -24.07 -3.67
C THR A 525 -14.09 -24.09 -5.11
N ILE A 526 -15.22 -23.44 -5.40
CA ILE A 526 -15.92 -23.51 -6.68
C ILE A 526 -15.49 -22.37 -7.61
N LEU A 527 -15.20 -21.19 -7.04
CA LEU A 527 -14.71 -20.03 -7.75
C LEU A 527 -13.16 -19.95 -7.65
N PRO A 528 -12.43 -19.51 -8.70
CA PRO A 528 -12.90 -19.10 -10.02
C PRO A 528 -13.36 -20.28 -10.90
N LEU A 529 -14.33 -20.02 -11.79
CA LEU A 529 -14.93 -21.03 -12.69
C LEU A 529 -13.92 -21.57 -13.71
N LYS A 530 -13.18 -22.61 -13.32
CA LYS A 530 -12.28 -23.34 -14.21
C LYS A 530 -13.02 -24.51 -14.82
N VAL A 531 -13.20 -24.49 -16.15
CA VAL A 531 -13.70 -25.67 -16.87
C VAL A 531 -12.62 -26.75 -16.77
N LYS A 532 -12.89 -27.82 -16.00
CA LYS A 532 -11.99 -28.97 -15.85
C LYS A 532 -11.77 -29.61 -17.22
N THR A 533 -10.70 -29.23 -17.89
CA THR A 533 -10.21 -29.92 -19.08
C THR A 533 -9.26 -31.01 -18.60
N GLU A 534 -9.65 -32.28 -18.75
CA GLU A 534 -8.81 -33.41 -18.31
C GLU A 534 -7.44 -33.48 -19.01
N GLN A 535 -7.24 -32.71 -20.08
CA GLN A 535 -6.01 -32.64 -20.86
C GLN A 535 -5.81 -31.22 -21.42
N SER A 536 -5.36 -30.28 -20.59
CA SER A 536 -4.89 -28.98 -21.06
C SER A 536 -3.60 -29.17 -21.88
N ALA A 537 -3.66 -28.80 -23.16
CA ALA A 537 -2.48 -28.71 -24.04
C ALA A 537 -1.69 -27.46 -23.66
N GLU A 538 -0.38 -27.60 -23.46
CA GLU A 538 0.53 -26.49 -23.20
C GLU A 538 1.30 -26.09 -24.46
N ILE A 539 1.85 -24.87 -24.47
CA ILE A 539 2.69 -24.40 -25.58
C ILE A 539 3.92 -25.33 -25.66
N ASN A 540 4.22 -25.79 -26.87
CA ASN A 540 5.23 -26.80 -27.23
C ASN A 540 4.87 -28.27 -26.99
N ASP A 541 3.64 -28.59 -26.54
CA ASP A 541 3.19 -29.97 -26.53
C ASP A 541 3.05 -30.54 -27.95
N CYS A 542 3.24 -31.86 -28.07
CA CYS A 542 3.09 -32.58 -29.32
C CYS A 542 1.72 -33.26 -29.38
N ILE A 543 0.86 -32.83 -30.30
CA ILE A 543 -0.49 -33.38 -30.50
C ILE A 543 -0.47 -34.32 -31.72
N ASN A 544 -1.13 -35.47 -31.59
CA ASN A 544 -1.37 -36.38 -32.72
C ASN A 544 -2.49 -35.82 -33.61
N LEU A 545 -2.17 -35.57 -34.88
CA LEU A 545 -3.06 -34.95 -35.87
C LEU A 545 -3.77 -35.99 -36.77
N GLY A 546 -3.60 -37.29 -36.51
CA GLY A 546 -4.10 -38.37 -37.37
C GLY A 546 -5.63 -38.48 -37.49
N ASN A 547 -6.37 -37.89 -36.54
CA ASN A 547 -7.84 -37.91 -36.50
C ASN A 547 -8.47 -36.51 -36.64
N SER A 548 -7.69 -35.47 -36.95
CA SER A 548 -8.18 -34.10 -36.96
C SER A 548 -8.23 -33.50 -38.36
N ASP A 549 -9.37 -32.87 -38.69
CA ASP A 549 -9.53 -32.04 -39.88
C ASP A 549 -8.76 -30.73 -39.71
N LEU A 550 -7.47 -30.77 -40.02
CA LEU A 550 -6.58 -29.61 -39.99
C LEU A 550 -7.01 -28.56 -41.03
N LEU A 551 -7.08 -27.29 -40.61
CA LEU A 551 -7.27 -26.16 -41.51
C LEU A 551 -5.95 -25.42 -41.66
N SER A 552 -5.35 -25.45 -42.85
CA SER A 552 -4.19 -24.62 -43.18
C SER A 552 -4.57 -23.14 -43.17
N CYS A 553 -3.83 -22.33 -42.43
CA CYS A 553 -4.03 -20.89 -42.39
C CYS A 553 -2.71 -20.13 -42.32
N THR A 554 -2.69 -18.99 -42.97
CA THR A 554 -1.61 -18.01 -42.83
C THR A 554 -2.05 -16.99 -41.79
N VAL A 555 -1.39 -16.95 -40.65
CA VAL A 555 -1.68 -16.04 -39.55
C VAL A 555 -0.84 -14.77 -39.74
N VAL A 556 -1.51 -13.64 -39.96
CA VAL A 556 -0.90 -12.32 -40.11
C VAL A 556 -1.06 -11.54 -38.81
N LEU A 557 0.03 -11.36 -38.08
CA LEU A 557 0.11 -10.59 -36.84
C LEU A 557 0.54 -9.16 -37.14
N ASN A 558 -0.19 -8.17 -36.61
CA ASN A 558 0.19 -6.74 -36.59
C ASN A 558 0.71 -6.18 -37.94
N GLN A 559 0.13 -6.61 -39.06
CA GLN A 559 0.45 -6.21 -40.45
C GLN A 559 1.91 -6.42 -40.92
N LYS A 560 2.77 -7.13 -40.16
CA LYS A 560 4.20 -7.33 -40.52
C LYS A 560 4.71 -8.76 -40.44
N GLU A 561 4.12 -9.62 -39.61
CA GLU A 561 4.54 -11.02 -39.49
C GLU A 561 3.52 -11.97 -40.10
N VAL A 562 3.97 -12.85 -40.99
CA VAL A 562 3.15 -13.79 -41.74
C VAL A 562 3.62 -15.21 -41.40
N LEU A 563 2.84 -15.93 -40.58
CA LEU A 563 3.19 -17.25 -40.08
C LEU A 563 2.27 -18.32 -40.67
N GLN A 564 2.83 -19.32 -41.34
CA GLN A 564 2.07 -20.50 -41.78
C GLN A 564 1.83 -21.44 -40.60
N ARG A 565 0.55 -21.74 -40.30
CA ARG A 565 0.12 -22.59 -39.18
C ARG A 565 -1.07 -23.45 -39.59
N PHE A 566 -1.36 -24.47 -38.79
CA PHE A 566 -2.61 -25.23 -38.87
C PHE A 566 -3.51 -24.87 -37.69
N LEU A 567 -4.76 -24.52 -37.98
CA LEU A 567 -5.79 -24.27 -37.00
C LEU A 567 -6.48 -25.59 -36.63
N VAL A 568 -6.45 -25.90 -35.33
CA VAL A 568 -7.20 -26.99 -34.72
C VAL A 568 -8.17 -26.39 -33.71
N ALA A 569 -9.47 -26.53 -33.97
CA ALA A 569 -10.51 -26.17 -33.03
C ALA A 569 -10.95 -27.45 -32.29
N ASP A 570 -10.63 -27.53 -31.00
CA ASP A 570 -11.16 -28.55 -30.10
C ASP A 570 -12.51 -28.09 -29.49
N GLN A 571 -13.11 -28.87 -28.59
CA GLN A 571 -14.40 -28.53 -27.97
C GLN A 571 -14.39 -27.19 -27.23
N LEU A 572 -13.27 -26.84 -26.57
CA LEU A 572 -13.15 -25.65 -25.72
C LEU A 572 -11.94 -24.77 -26.06
N LEU A 573 -11.01 -25.27 -26.88
CA LEU A 573 -9.71 -24.66 -27.14
C LEU A 573 -9.51 -24.34 -28.62
N LEU A 574 -8.94 -23.17 -28.88
CA LEU A 574 -8.37 -22.76 -30.16
C LEU A 574 -6.88 -23.06 -30.11
N ILE A 575 -6.40 -23.96 -30.96
CA ILE A 575 -5.00 -24.41 -30.97
C ILE A 575 -4.38 -24.09 -32.33
N LEU A 576 -3.23 -23.41 -32.34
CA LEU A 576 -2.40 -23.25 -33.53
C LEU A 576 -1.22 -24.20 -33.46
N VAL A 577 -1.04 -24.98 -34.52
CA VAL A 577 -0.07 -26.07 -34.57
C VAL A 577 0.88 -25.89 -35.74
N GLU A 578 2.17 -26.17 -35.51
CA GLU A 578 3.20 -26.28 -36.53
C GLU A 578 3.49 -27.78 -36.77
N PRO A 579 3.59 -28.26 -38.02
CA PRO A 579 3.88 -29.67 -38.28
C PRO A 579 5.28 -30.06 -37.74
N ASP A 580 5.39 -31.18 -37.03
CA ASP A 580 6.66 -31.68 -36.48
C ASP A 580 7.55 -32.19 -37.62
N LYS A 581 8.74 -31.61 -37.78
CA LYS A 581 9.73 -32.01 -38.81
C LYS A 581 10.25 -33.44 -38.61
N LYS A 582 10.15 -33.98 -37.38
CA LYS A 582 10.70 -35.30 -37.02
C LYS A 582 9.67 -36.42 -37.11
N ARG A 583 8.36 -36.12 -37.01
CA ARG A 583 7.28 -37.12 -36.99
C ARG A 583 6.13 -36.71 -37.91
N PRO A 584 5.90 -37.44 -39.02
CA PRO A 584 4.68 -37.24 -39.81
C PRO A 584 3.44 -37.54 -38.95
N CYS A 585 2.37 -36.76 -39.11
CA CYS A 585 1.13 -36.81 -38.32
C CYS A 585 1.19 -36.27 -36.88
N TYR A 586 2.31 -35.67 -36.44
CA TYR A 586 2.38 -34.94 -35.18
C TYR A 586 2.58 -33.44 -35.45
N GLY A 587 2.05 -32.60 -34.57
CA GLY A 587 2.29 -31.17 -34.61
C GLY A 587 2.59 -30.60 -33.24
N VAL A 588 3.42 -29.56 -33.23
CA VAL A 588 3.85 -28.83 -32.04
C VAL A 588 2.91 -27.65 -31.84
N VAL A 589 2.32 -27.56 -30.65
CA VAL A 589 1.43 -26.46 -30.27
C VAL A 589 2.23 -25.17 -30.14
N ARG A 590 1.80 -24.11 -30.83
CA ARG A 590 2.41 -22.78 -30.77
C ARG A 590 1.54 -21.74 -30.08
N PHE A 591 0.23 -21.96 -30.05
CA PHE A 591 -0.72 -21.10 -29.35
C PHE A 591 -1.90 -21.94 -28.86
N VAL A 592 -2.38 -21.63 -27.67
CA VAL A 592 -3.61 -22.16 -27.08
C VAL A 592 -4.40 -20.98 -26.55
N GLY A 593 -5.65 -20.85 -26.99
CA GLY A 593 -6.60 -19.87 -26.47
C GLY A 593 -7.93 -20.54 -26.14
N LEU A 594 -8.67 -19.98 -25.19
CA LEU A 594 -10.04 -20.43 -24.89
C LEU A 594 -10.99 -19.94 -25.98
N LEU A 595 -11.82 -20.84 -26.52
CA LEU A 595 -12.77 -20.48 -27.59
C LEU A 595 -13.82 -19.46 -27.16
N GLN A 596 -14.19 -19.46 -25.87
CA GLN A 596 -15.13 -18.49 -25.30
C GLN A 596 -14.71 -17.05 -25.55
N ASP A 597 -13.41 -16.79 -25.45
CA ASP A 597 -12.86 -15.45 -25.40
C ASP A 597 -12.42 -14.96 -26.79
N THR A 598 -12.87 -15.66 -27.83
CA THR A 598 -12.56 -15.38 -29.23
C THR A 598 -13.63 -14.49 -29.87
N GLN A 599 -13.22 -13.35 -30.42
CA GLN A 599 -14.03 -12.51 -31.31
C GLN A 599 -13.65 -12.81 -32.76
N LEU A 600 -14.64 -13.09 -33.59
CA LEU A 600 -14.47 -13.46 -35.00
C LEU A 600 -15.11 -12.39 -35.88
N THR A 601 -14.30 -11.66 -36.64
CA THR A 601 -14.77 -10.67 -37.62
C THR A 601 -14.37 -11.12 -39.03
N GLY A 602 -15.33 -11.14 -39.96
CA GLY A 602 -15.03 -11.41 -41.37
C GLY A 602 -14.59 -10.13 -42.05
N ASP A 603 -13.58 -10.19 -42.91
CA ASP A 603 -13.17 -9.04 -43.72
C ASP A 603 -14.09 -8.90 -44.95
N PRO A 604 -14.86 -7.80 -45.08
CA PRO A 604 -15.73 -7.59 -46.24
C PRO A 604 -14.95 -7.38 -47.54
N SER A 605 -13.67 -6.99 -47.47
CA SER A 605 -12.81 -6.78 -48.63
C SER A 605 -12.15 -8.06 -49.14
N GLU A 606 -11.99 -9.06 -48.28
CA GLU A 606 -11.27 -10.31 -48.60
C GLU A 606 -12.03 -11.53 -48.05
N SER A 607 -12.75 -12.21 -48.95
CA SER A 607 -13.60 -13.36 -48.60
C SER A 607 -12.82 -14.57 -48.00
N ARG A 608 -11.50 -14.59 -48.15
CA ARG A 608 -10.61 -15.64 -47.63
C ARG A 608 -10.03 -15.33 -46.26
N ALA A 609 -10.35 -14.18 -45.67
CA ALA A 609 -9.74 -13.72 -44.43
C ALA A 609 -10.72 -13.65 -43.25
N LEU A 610 -10.23 -14.05 -42.08
CA LEU A 610 -10.93 -13.98 -40.81
C LEU A 610 -10.04 -13.26 -39.79
N HIS A 611 -10.54 -12.19 -39.19
CA HIS A 611 -9.89 -11.54 -38.06
C HIS A 611 -10.30 -12.23 -36.77
N ILE A 612 -9.32 -12.76 -36.04
CA ILE A 612 -9.51 -13.45 -34.76
C ILE A 612 -8.82 -12.63 -33.68
N VAL A 613 -9.60 -12.24 -32.68
CA VAL A 613 -9.11 -11.61 -31.45
C VAL A 613 -9.39 -12.55 -30.29
N VAL A 614 -8.39 -12.90 -29.48
CA VAL A 614 -8.53 -13.73 -28.28
C VAL A 614 -8.20 -12.85 -27.08
N ASN A 615 -9.16 -12.63 -26.19
CA ASN A 615 -8.98 -11.80 -24.99
C ASN A 615 -8.74 -12.69 -23.77
N ASP A 616 -7.83 -12.32 -22.87
CA ASP A 616 -7.82 -12.93 -21.53
C ASP A 616 -9.00 -12.38 -20.72
N VAL A 617 -9.54 -13.15 -19.76
CA VAL A 617 -10.57 -12.67 -18.85
C VAL A 617 -10.03 -11.48 -18.02
N CYS A 618 -8.78 -11.57 -17.57
CA CYS A 618 -8.06 -10.47 -16.91
C CYS A 618 -7.86 -9.23 -17.80
N SER A 619 -7.92 -9.39 -19.13
CA SER A 619 -7.74 -8.30 -20.09
C SER A 619 -9.06 -7.62 -20.50
N ARG A 620 -10.21 -8.12 -20.08
CA ARG A 620 -11.53 -7.51 -20.37
C ARG A 620 -11.91 -6.42 -19.37
N SER A 621 -11.63 -6.61 -18.08
CA SER A 621 -11.90 -5.61 -17.03
C SER A 621 -10.97 -4.38 -17.11
N ARG A 622 -9.74 -4.52 -17.63
CA ARG A 622 -8.81 -3.39 -17.81
C ARG A 622 -9.21 -2.56 -19.03
N LYS A 623 -9.61 -1.29 -18.81
CA LYS A 623 -9.85 -0.30 -19.89
C LYS A 623 -8.68 -0.08 -20.88
N ASN A 624 -7.49 -0.66 -20.65
CA ASN A 624 -6.26 -0.43 -21.44
C ASN A 624 -5.36 -1.68 -21.65
N SER A 625 -5.84 -2.93 -21.59
CA SER A 625 -4.97 -4.10 -21.88
C SER A 625 -5.11 -4.64 -23.30
N GLU A 626 -3.98 -5.03 -23.90
CA GLU A 626 -3.93 -5.65 -25.21
C GLU A 626 -4.50 -7.09 -25.19
N PRO A 627 -5.18 -7.52 -26.27
CA PRO A 627 -5.70 -8.88 -26.41
C PRO A 627 -4.56 -9.91 -26.49
N MET A 628 -4.77 -11.13 -25.96
CA MET A 628 -3.78 -12.22 -26.01
C MET A 628 -3.35 -12.59 -27.44
N LEU A 629 -4.27 -12.46 -28.39
CA LEU A 629 -3.99 -12.63 -29.82
C LEU A 629 -4.89 -11.68 -30.61
N CYS A 630 -4.32 -10.91 -31.53
CA CYS A 630 -5.08 -10.17 -32.54
C CYS A 630 -4.42 -10.41 -33.90
N ALA A 631 -5.04 -11.24 -34.74
CA ALA A 631 -4.43 -11.62 -36.00
C ALA A 631 -5.46 -11.81 -37.13
N LYS A 632 -5.02 -11.54 -38.37
CA LYS A 632 -5.77 -11.82 -39.59
C LYS A 632 -5.38 -13.20 -40.12
N PHE A 633 -6.30 -14.14 -40.11
CA PHE A 633 -6.12 -15.50 -40.61
C PHE A 633 -6.55 -15.56 -42.07
N LEU A 634 -5.61 -15.85 -42.96
CA LEU A 634 -5.86 -16.03 -44.39
C LEU A 634 -5.91 -17.53 -44.72
N PHE A 635 -7.01 -17.98 -45.33
CA PHE A 635 -7.20 -19.37 -45.73
C PHE A 635 -7.00 -19.56 -47.23
N ASP A 636 -6.73 -20.79 -47.66
CA ASP A 636 -6.46 -21.11 -49.08
C ASP A 636 -7.66 -20.81 -50.00
N ASP A 637 -8.88 -20.99 -49.49
CA ASP A 637 -10.12 -20.72 -50.19
C ASP A 637 -11.22 -20.20 -49.24
N HIS A 638 -12.28 -19.64 -49.83
CA HIS A 638 -13.44 -19.14 -49.07
C HIS A 638 -14.19 -20.27 -48.33
N ILE A 639 -14.14 -21.50 -48.85
CA ILE A 639 -14.83 -22.65 -48.26
C ILE A 639 -14.17 -23.03 -46.92
N ARG A 640 -12.84 -23.09 -46.85
CA ARG A 640 -12.08 -23.34 -45.61
C ARG A 640 -12.19 -22.18 -44.63
N CYS A 641 -12.23 -20.93 -45.12
CA CYS A 641 -12.50 -19.75 -44.29
C CYS A 641 -13.87 -19.87 -43.59
N MET A 642 -14.93 -20.20 -44.34
CA MET A 642 -16.28 -20.39 -43.79
C MET A 642 -16.38 -21.60 -42.86
N ALA A 643 -15.70 -22.71 -43.18
CA ALA A 643 -15.62 -23.87 -42.31
C ALA A 643 -14.92 -23.54 -40.98
N ALA A 644 -13.83 -22.76 -41.01
CA ALA A 644 -13.15 -22.26 -39.82
C ALA A 644 -14.09 -21.38 -38.97
N LYS A 645 -14.74 -20.40 -39.59
CA LYS A 645 -15.69 -19.50 -38.93
C LYS A 645 -16.82 -20.26 -38.24
N GLN A 646 -17.41 -21.25 -38.93
CA GLN A 646 -18.51 -22.06 -38.38
C GLN A 646 -18.03 -22.94 -37.20
N ARG A 647 -16.86 -23.57 -37.30
CA ARG A 647 -16.29 -24.39 -36.22
C ARG A 647 -15.96 -23.57 -34.98
N LEU A 648 -15.28 -22.44 -35.16
CA LEU A 648 -14.92 -21.54 -34.06
C LEU A 648 -16.17 -20.93 -33.40
N SER A 649 -17.18 -20.51 -34.19
CA SER A 649 -18.44 -19.98 -33.65
C SER A 649 -19.22 -21.04 -32.86
N LYS A 650 -19.27 -22.29 -33.36
CA LYS A 650 -19.95 -23.40 -32.68
C LYS A 650 -19.21 -23.78 -31.39
N GLY A 651 -17.88 -23.89 -31.44
CA GLY A 651 -17.07 -24.20 -30.26
C GLY A 651 -17.14 -23.10 -29.20
N ARG A 652 -17.18 -21.81 -29.60
CA ARG A 652 -17.42 -20.68 -28.70
C ARG A 652 -18.79 -20.78 -27.99
N GLN A 653 -19.85 -21.09 -28.73
CA GLN A 653 -21.18 -21.30 -28.14
C GLN A 653 -21.19 -22.49 -27.18
N GLN A 654 -20.52 -23.60 -27.51
CA GLN A 654 -20.39 -24.76 -26.63
C GLN A 654 -19.60 -24.44 -25.34
N ALA A 655 -18.48 -23.72 -25.46
CA ALA A 655 -17.70 -23.28 -24.31
C ALA A 655 -18.50 -22.33 -23.39
N ARG A 656 -19.25 -21.41 -23.98
CA ARG A 656 -20.16 -20.51 -23.25
C ARG A 656 -21.24 -21.29 -22.50
N LEU A 657 -21.90 -22.25 -23.15
CA LEU A 657 -22.91 -23.10 -22.53
C LEU A 657 -22.33 -23.97 -21.41
N ALA A 658 -21.10 -24.49 -21.57
CA ALA A 658 -20.43 -25.26 -20.53
C ALA A 658 -20.15 -24.43 -19.26
N LYS A 659 -19.66 -23.19 -19.41
CA LYS A 659 -19.46 -22.28 -18.27
C LYS A 659 -20.77 -21.80 -17.65
N ILE A 660 -21.78 -21.49 -18.45
CA ILE A 660 -23.12 -21.19 -17.93
C ILE A 660 -23.65 -22.38 -17.12
N GLY A 661 -23.40 -23.62 -17.56
CA GLY A 661 -23.71 -24.82 -16.80
C GLY A 661 -23.03 -24.87 -15.43
N LEU A 662 -21.76 -24.47 -15.33
CA LEU A 662 -21.05 -24.35 -14.04
C LEU A 662 -21.63 -23.22 -13.17
N ILE A 663 -22.06 -22.09 -13.76
CA ILE A 663 -22.76 -21.03 -13.04
C ILE A 663 -24.12 -21.52 -12.54
N CYS A 664 -24.86 -22.31 -13.34
CA CYS A 664 -26.10 -22.93 -12.90
C CYS A 664 -25.87 -23.88 -11.73
N ASP A 665 -24.78 -24.64 -11.72
CA ASP A 665 -24.43 -25.48 -10.57
C ASP A 665 -24.12 -24.63 -9.33
N LEU A 666 -23.35 -23.54 -9.49
CA LEU A 666 -23.02 -22.59 -8.42
C LEU A 666 -24.27 -21.91 -7.83
N LEU A 667 -25.23 -21.57 -8.69
CA LEU A 667 -26.51 -20.96 -8.33
C LEU A 667 -27.58 -22.00 -7.94
N GLU A 668 -27.28 -23.30 -8.00
CA GLU A 668 -28.21 -24.40 -7.70
C GLU A 668 -29.47 -24.41 -8.60
N ILE A 669 -29.35 -23.99 -9.86
CA ILE A 669 -30.43 -23.88 -10.85
C ILE A 669 -30.42 -25.10 -11.79
N PRO A 670 -31.58 -25.70 -12.12
CA PRO A 670 -31.65 -26.82 -13.07
C PRO A 670 -31.13 -26.46 -14.48
N ARG A 671 -30.27 -27.31 -15.04
CA ARG A 671 -29.70 -27.15 -16.39
C ARG A 671 -30.75 -27.46 -17.48
N ILE A 672 -30.82 -26.62 -18.51
CA ILE A 672 -31.78 -26.79 -19.63
C ILE A 672 -31.31 -27.81 -20.69
N THR A 673 -30.05 -28.28 -20.68
CA THR A 673 -29.53 -29.19 -21.73
C THR A 673 -28.83 -30.44 -21.19
N SER A 674 -29.29 -31.61 -21.66
CA SER A 674 -28.59 -32.89 -21.60
C SER A 674 -27.72 -33.06 -22.85
N GLN A 675 -26.40 -33.14 -22.70
CA GLN A 675 -25.52 -33.62 -23.79
C GLN A 675 -24.56 -34.67 -23.26
N HIS A 676 -24.47 -35.77 -24.02
CA HIS A 676 -23.50 -36.84 -23.87
C HIS A 676 -22.07 -36.29 -23.87
N GLU A 677 -21.24 -36.74 -22.92
CA GLU A 677 -19.79 -36.58 -22.95
C GLU A 677 -19.22 -37.22 -24.23
N SER A 678 -19.00 -36.39 -25.24
CA SER A 678 -18.23 -36.75 -26.43
C SER A 678 -16.77 -36.88 -26.00
N ARG A 679 -16.28 -38.12 -25.84
CA ARG A 679 -14.85 -38.41 -25.60
C ARG A 679 -13.96 -37.63 -26.57
N ASN A 680 -12.95 -36.94 -26.04
CA ASN A 680 -11.98 -36.19 -26.81
C ASN A 680 -11.29 -37.07 -27.88
N PRO A 681 -11.30 -36.68 -29.17
CA PRO A 681 -10.60 -37.41 -30.22
C PRO A 681 -9.07 -37.20 -30.19
N PHE A 682 -8.59 -36.25 -29.39
CA PHE A 682 -7.18 -35.89 -29.26
C PHE A 682 -6.54 -36.65 -28.09
N ARG A 683 -5.50 -37.45 -28.37
CA ARG A 683 -4.66 -38.08 -27.33
C ARG A 683 -3.36 -37.29 -27.21
N ILE A 684 -3.29 -36.41 -26.20
CA ILE A 684 -2.08 -35.63 -25.90
C ILE A 684 -1.05 -36.56 -25.25
N VAL A 685 0.17 -36.61 -25.79
CA VAL A 685 1.28 -37.37 -25.21
C VAL A 685 2.16 -36.40 -24.42
N LYS A 686 1.93 -36.29 -23.10
CA LYS A 686 2.76 -35.46 -22.21
C LYS A 686 4.15 -36.10 -22.00
N GLY A 687 5.21 -35.30 -22.05
CA GLY A 687 6.52 -35.64 -21.49
C GLY A 687 7.56 -36.34 -22.38
N CYS A 688 7.61 -36.08 -23.69
CA CYS A 688 8.70 -36.60 -24.53
C CYS A 688 9.73 -35.53 -24.88
N ALA A 689 10.97 -35.67 -24.39
CA ALA A 689 12.13 -34.94 -24.92
C ALA A 689 12.28 -35.22 -26.44
N PRO A 690 12.73 -34.25 -27.24
CA PRO A 690 12.82 -34.39 -28.69
C PRO A 690 13.94 -35.37 -29.11
N GLY A 691 13.68 -36.68 -29.02
CA GLY A 691 14.61 -37.72 -29.47
C GLY A 691 14.47 -39.12 -28.85
N SER A 692 13.55 -39.38 -27.90
CA SER A 692 13.47 -40.71 -27.27
C SER A 692 12.50 -41.65 -28.01
N VAL A 693 13.02 -42.73 -28.58
CA VAL A 693 12.26 -43.81 -29.23
C VAL A 693 12.01 -44.93 -28.22
N ARG A 694 10.75 -45.24 -27.90
CA ARG A 694 10.37 -46.54 -27.31
C ARG A 694 9.44 -47.26 -28.28
N LYS A 695 9.91 -48.39 -28.83
CA LYS A 695 9.12 -49.31 -29.66
C LYS A 695 7.91 -49.82 -28.87
N GLN A 696 6.70 -49.69 -29.42
CA GLN A 696 5.55 -50.49 -29.01
C GLN A 696 5.05 -51.34 -30.19
N GLN A 697 4.88 -52.62 -29.92
CA GLN A 697 4.42 -53.67 -30.83
C GLN A 697 2.96 -53.46 -31.24
N MET A 698 2.68 -53.65 -32.52
CA MET A 698 1.32 -53.79 -33.05
C MET A 698 0.79 -55.19 -32.74
N SER A 699 -0.40 -55.29 -32.13
CA SER A 699 -1.24 -56.49 -32.21
C SER A 699 -2.61 -56.13 -32.80
N ARG A 700 -2.97 -56.86 -33.85
CA ARG A 700 -4.14 -56.70 -34.72
C ARG A 700 -5.46 -57.05 -34.01
N SER A 701 -6.47 -56.22 -34.29
CA SER A 701 -7.95 -56.39 -34.40
C SER A 701 -8.53 -57.83 -34.45
N PRO A 702 -9.84 -58.07 -34.13
CA PRO A 702 -10.91 -57.71 -35.08
C PRO A 702 -12.29 -57.27 -34.51
N MET A 703 -13.10 -56.77 -35.44
CA MET A 703 -14.47 -56.24 -35.41
C MET A 703 -15.59 -57.28 -35.13
N SER A 704 -16.76 -56.81 -34.65
CA SER A 704 -18.15 -57.16 -35.08
C SER A 704 -19.17 -56.67 -34.01
N SER A 705 -20.13 -55.74 -34.25
CA SER A 705 -21.44 -55.81 -34.95
C SER A 705 -22.67 -56.03 -34.03
N LYS A 706 -23.69 -55.14 -34.15
CA LYS A 706 -25.16 -55.29 -33.85
C LYS A 706 -25.53 -55.51 -32.35
N SER A 707 -26.68 -55.15 -31.77
CA SER A 707 -27.97 -54.52 -32.12
C SER A 707 -28.80 -54.35 -30.82
N SER A 708 -29.63 -53.30 -30.75
CA SER A 708 -30.93 -53.13 -30.05
C SER A 708 -31.50 -54.22 -29.08
N LEU A 709 -32.00 -53.83 -27.88
CA LEU A 709 -33.44 -53.81 -27.47
C LEU A 709 -33.63 -53.45 -25.97
N SER A 710 -34.89 -53.28 -25.58
CA SER A 710 -35.54 -52.64 -24.42
C SER A 710 -35.64 -53.41 -23.08
N SER A 711 -36.07 -52.65 -22.05
CA SER A 711 -37.08 -52.92 -21.00
C SER A 711 -36.76 -53.76 -19.74
N LEU A 712 -37.04 -53.12 -18.58
CA LEU A 712 -37.78 -53.56 -17.38
C LEU A 712 -37.39 -54.89 -16.69
N ASP A 713 -36.94 -54.82 -15.43
CA ASP A 713 -37.75 -55.18 -14.24
C ASP A 713 -36.89 -55.29 -12.95
N VAL A 714 -37.47 -54.78 -11.86
CA VAL A 714 -37.18 -54.99 -10.40
C VAL A 714 -37.93 -56.32 -10.02
N PRO A 715 -37.70 -57.09 -8.91
CA PRO A 715 -37.37 -56.67 -7.54
C PRO A 715 -36.60 -57.70 -6.65
N ASP A 716 -36.25 -57.31 -5.41
CA ASP A 716 -36.71 -57.93 -4.15
C ASP A 716 -35.79 -57.66 -2.94
N ASP A 717 -36.19 -56.66 -2.15
CA ASP A 717 -36.80 -56.77 -0.81
C ASP A 717 -36.04 -57.36 0.42
N LEU A 718 -36.18 -56.60 1.54
CA LEU A 718 -36.50 -57.00 2.94
C LEU A 718 -35.58 -56.46 4.08
N ARG A 719 -35.99 -55.31 4.66
CA ARG A 719 -36.47 -55.01 6.05
C ARG A 719 -36.03 -55.94 7.23
N PRO A 720 -36.15 -55.58 8.56
CA PRO A 720 -37.15 -54.65 9.16
C PRO A 720 -36.83 -53.88 10.49
N ARG A 721 -37.74 -52.92 10.79
CA ARG A 721 -38.38 -52.56 12.10
C ARG A 721 -37.54 -51.85 13.21
N ASN A 722 -38.06 -50.96 14.05
CA ASN A 722 -39.43 -50.75 14.59
C ASN A 722 -39.61 -49.30 15.15
N SER A 723 -40.87 -48.89 15.25
CA SER A 723 -41.41 -47.65 15.82
C SER A 723 -42.00 -47.84 17.23
N SER A 724 -42.43 -46.72 17.85
CA SER A 724 -43.47 -46.55 18.90
C SER A 724 -42.98 -46.61 20.37
N SER A 725 -43.52 -45.91 21.38
CA SER A 725 -44.51 -44.82 21.55
C SER A 725 -44.67 -44.58 23.08
N LEU A 726 -45.37 -43.50 23.48
CA LEU A 726 -46.29 -43.34 24.63
C LEU A 726 -46.02 -42.28 25.73
N ASN A 727 -47.06 -41.44 25.85
CA ASN A 727 -47.46 -40.38 26.79
C ASN A 727 -47.42 -40.69 28.31
N ARG A 728 -47.34 -39.62 29.14
CA ARG A 728 -48.16 -39.47 30.36
C ARG A 728 -48.29 -38.02 30.90
N SER A 729 -49.53 -37.53 30.89
CA SER A 729 -50.32 -36.69 31.83
C SER A 729 -49.73 -35.71 32.87
N VAL A 730 -50.20 -34.45 32.74
CA VAL A 730 -50.62 -33.36 33.67
C VAL A 730 -50.73 -33.62 35.20
N ASN A 731 -50.12 -32.74 36.02
CA ASN A 731 -50.77 -31.92 37.08
C ASN A 731 -49.83 -30.90 37.77
N ASN A 732 -50.42 -29.76 38.16
CA ASN A 732 -49.91 -28.51 38.75
C ASN A 732 -48.90 -28.59 39.92
N ILE A 733 -48.04 -27.56 40.04
CA ILE A 733 -47.73 -26.76 41.26
C ILE A 733 -47.13 -25.40 40.81
N GLN A 734 -47.41 -24.38 41.63
CA GLN A 734 -47.23 -22.93 41.52
C GLN A 734 -45.78 -22.39 41.44
N ASP A 735 -45.71 -21.15 40.93
CA ASP A 735 -44.81 -20.04 41.27
C ASP A 735 -43.29 -20.26 41.28
N ASP A 736 -42.56 -19.66 40.32
CA ASP A 736 -41.68 -18.52 40.62
C ASP A 736 -40.99 -17.94 39.36
N HIS A 737 -40.80 -16.62 39.41
CA HIS A 737 -40.17 -15.77 38.40
C HIS A 737 -38.69 -16.10 38.16
N SER A 738 -38.24 -16.06 36.89
CA SER A 738 -37.01 -15.36 36.48
C SER A 738 -36.82 -15.39 34.96
N VAL A 739 -36.98 -14.23 34.33
CA VAL A 739 -36.50 -13.93 32.99
C VAL A 739 -34.99 -13.69 33.12
N TYR A 740 -34.15 -14.60 32.62
CA TYR A 740 -32.71 -14.33 32.53
C TYR A 740 -32.45 -13.52 31.26
N GLY A 741 -32.18 -12.24 31.47
CA GLY A 741 -31.89 -11.25 30.43
C GLY A 741 -30.47 -11.35 29.89
N PHE A 742 -30.35 -11.13 28.59
CA PHE A 742 -29.10 -10.79 27.91
C PHE A 742 -28.65 -9.39 28.35
N ASN A 743 -27.36 -9.25 28.62
CA ASN A 743 -26.76 -8.04 29.15
C ASN A 743 -25.78 -7.50 28.11
N PHE A 744 -26.12 -6.39 27.45
CA PHE A 744 -25.28 -5.69 26.47
C PHE A 744 -23.94 -5.26 27.04
N LEU A 745 -23.91 -4.85 28.32
CA LEU A 745 -22.66 -4.61 29.03
C LEU A 745 -21.88 -5.91 29.24
N GLY A 746 -22.50 -7.08 29.26
CA GLY A 746 -21.83 -8.36 29.37
C GLY A 746 -21.09 -8.73 28.08
N LEU A 747 -21.67 -8.48 26.90
CA LEU A 747 -20.99 -8.73 25.62
C LEU A 747 -19.84 -7.74 25.41
N VAL A 748 -20.05 -6.45 25.71
CA VAL A 748 -19.01 -5.41 25.62
C VAL A 748 -17.94 -5.58 26.70
N ALA A 749 -18.30 -5.99 27.93
CA ALA A 749 -17.33 -6.28 29.00
C ALA A 749 -16.63 -7.65 28.87
N TYR A 750 -17.18 -8.60 28.10
CA TYR A 750 -16.52 -9.88 27.85
C TYR A 750 -15.42 -9.74 26.79
N CYS A 751 -15.60 -8.85 25.81
CA CYS A 751 -14.51 -8.36 24.96
C CYS A 751 -13.43 -7.61 25.78
N TYR A 752 -13.82 -7.06 26.93
CA TYR A 752 -12.97 -6.26 27.83
C TYR A 752 -12.04 -7.09 28.74
N HIS A 753 -12.17 -8.43 28.78
CA HIS A 753 -11.47 -9.25 29.80
C HIS A 753 -10.39 -10.20 29.30
N ASN A 754 -10.12 -10.32 28.00
CA ASN A 754 -9.11 -11.26 27.49
C ASN A 754 -7.89 -10.64 26.79
N THR A 755 -7.60 -9.35 27.07
CA THR A 755 -6.43 -8.66 26.50
C THR A 755 -5.44 -8.17 27.55
N ARG A 756 -5.31 -8.85 28.71
CA ARG A 756 -4.14 -8.64 29.58
C ARG A 756 -3.91 -9.76 30.61
N MET A 757 -2.63 -10.16 30.71
CA MET A 757 -1.95 -10.97 31.73
C MET A 757 -1.87 -12.49 31.50
N THR A 758 -0.71 -12.95 30.98
CA THR A 758 0.26 -13.64 31.85
C THR A 758 1.69 -13.58 31.29
N GLU A 759 2.43 -12.53 31.64
CA GLU A 759 3.87 -12.63 31.88
C GLU A 759 4.05 -12.86 33.38
N MET A 760 4.59 -14.02 33.76
CA MET A 760 5.51 -14.23 34.89
C MET A 760 5.71 -15.73 35.10
N ALA A 761 6.84 -16.25 34.60
CA ALA A 761 7.50 -17.41 35.20
C ALA A 761 8.98 -17.40 34.82
N GLN A 762 9.78 -16.81 35.72
CA GLN A 762 11.19 -17.15 35.85
C GLN A 762 11.31 -18.64 36.20
N ALA A 763 12.16 -19.37 35.48
CA ALA A 763 12.75 -20.60 35.98
C ALA A 763 14.12 -20.80 35.32
N GLU A 764 15.16 -20.73 36.14
CA GLU A 764 16.56 -20.96 35.78
C GLU A 764 16.90 -22.47 35.67
N ALA A 765 17.91 -22.73 34.83
CA ALA A 765 18.94 -23.79 34.88
C ALA A 765 18.62 -25.21 34.34
N PRO A 766 19.63 -26.02 33.91
CA PRO A 766 21.04 -25.73 33.64
C PRO A 766 21.51 -26.12 32.21
N VAL A 767 22.47 -25.37 31.66
CA VAL A 767 23.30 -25.84 30.54
C VAL A 767 24.40 -26.72 31.12
N SER A 768 24.39 -28.00 30.75
CA SER A 768 25.50 -28.92 31.01
C SER A 768 26.62 -28.67 30.01
N GLU A 769 27.78 -28.32 30.55
CA GLU A 769 29.07 -28.21 29.88
C GLU A 769 29.67 -29.56 29.45
N GLN A 770 30.31 -29.50 28.26
CA GLN A 770 31.59 -30.14 27.86
C GLN A 770 31.62 -31.65 27.50
N PRO A 771 32.66 -32.14 26.76
CA PRO A 771 33.88 -31.47 26.29
C PRO A 771 34.27 -31.66 24.80
N SER A 772 35.16 -30.75 24.43
CA SER A 772 36.18 -30.81 23.39
C SER A 772 36.77 -32.18 23.04
N THR A 773 37.10 -32.35 21.75
CA THR A 773 38.35 -33.01 21.35
C THR A 773 39.09 -32.14 20.35
N SER A 774 40.28 -31.71 20.79
CA SER A 774 41.36 -31.07 20.05
C SER A 774 41.88 -31.94 18.90
N LEU A 775 42.37 -31.32 17.82
CA LEU A 775 43.81 -31.31 17.48
C LEU A 775 44.07 -30.45 16.23
N THR A 776 45.27 -29.89 16.21
CA THR A 776 45.83 -28.83 15.36
C THR A 776 46.37 -29.34 14.01
N ASP A 777 46.58 -28.37 13.12
CA ASP A 777 47.48 -28.34 11.94
C ASP A 777 47.04 -29.14 10.70
N ASP A 778 46.70 -28.47 9.59
CA ASP A 778 47.70 -28.02 8.61
C ASP A 778 47.05 -27.22 7.44
N ALA A 779 47.84 -26.32 6.84
CA ALA A 779 47.46 -25.49 5.71
C ALA A 779 47.25 -26.30 4.41
N GLY A 780 46.24 -25.93 3.61
CA GLY A 780 46.13 -26.45 2.23
C GLY A 780 44.82 -26.16 1.49
N ASP A 781 44.85 -25.08 0.70
CA ASP A 781 44.17 -24.94 -0.61
C ASP A 781 42.63 -24.77 -0.65
N GLY A 782 42.17 -23.57 -0.30
CA GLY A 782 40.88 -23.06 -0.77
C GLY A 782 41.07 -22.35 -2.11
N SER A 783 40.59 -22.93 -3.21
CA SER A 783 40.62 -22.32 -4.54
C SER A 783 40.08 -20.88 -4.48
N SER A 784 40.96 -19.88 -4.67
CA SER A 784 40.60 -18.46 -4.70
C SER A 784 39.57 -18.22 -5.80
N LYS A 785 38.29 -18.10 -5.42
CA LYS A 785 37.21 -17.75 -6.34
C LYS A 785 37.54 -16.44 -7.08
N GLY A 786 37.32 -16.42 -8.40
CA GLY A 786 37.59 -15.23 -9.21
C GLY A 786 36.67 -14.06 -8.84
N LEU A 787 37.21 -12.84 -8.88
CA LEU A 787 36.51 -11.62 -8.46
C LEU A 787 35.60 -11.08 -9.57
N CYS A 788 34.37 -10.73 -9.21
CA CYS A 788 33.38 -10.12 -10.07
C CYS A 788 33.38 -8.59 -9.91
N ILE A 789 33.47 -7.86 -11.03
CA ILE A 789 33.46 -6.40 -11.10
C ILE A 789 32.21 -5.98 -11.88
N VAL A 790 31.24 -5.41 -11.18
CA VAL A 790 30.02 -4.85 -11.78
C VAL A 790 30.25 -3.37 -12.06
N VAL A 791 30.26 -3.00 -13.34
CA VAL A 791 30.54 -1.61 -13.76
C VAL A 791 29.23 -0.82 -13.85
N LEU A 792 29.01 0.11 -12.91
CA LEU A 792 27.83 0.97 -12.86
C LEU A 792 28.19 2.43 -13.15
N GLY A 793 27.21 3.26 -13.52
CA GLY A 793 27.43 4.69 -13.73
C GLY A 793 26.39 5.30 -14.68
N MET A 794 26.29 6.63 -14.69
CA MET A 794 25.33 7.33 -15.55
C MET A 794 25.57 7.09 -17.05
N ALA A 795 24.54 7.35 -17.88
CA ALA A 795 24.71 7.39 -19.32
C ALA A 795 25.77 8.45 -19.71
N GLY A 796 26.74 8.06 -20.55
CA GLY A 796 27.81 8.96 -20.99
C GLY A 796 29.02 9.08 -20.05
N SER A 797 29.03 8.41 -18.88
CA SER A 797 30.21 8.40 -17.99
C SER A 797 31.40 7.61 -18.54
N GLY A 798 31.15 6.72 -19.51
CA GLY A 798 32.18 5.96 -20.22
C GLY A 798 32.35 4.52 -19.76
N LYS A 799 31.30 3.87 -19.21
CA LYS A 799 31.29 2.45 -18.78
C LYS A 799 31.93 1.48 -19.78
N SER A 800 31.36 1.37 -20.98
CA SER A 800 31.88 0.45 -22.00
C SER A 800 33.29 0.80 -22.48
N SER A 801 33.66 2.08 -22.48
CA SER A 801 35.03 2.53 -22.80
C SER A 801 36.02 2.10 -21.71
N PHE A 802 35.60 2.19 -20.44
CA PHE A 802 36.38 1.71 -19.30
C PHE A 802 36.57 0.19 -19.37
N VAL A 803 35.49 -0.57 -19.61
CA VAL A 803 35.54 -2.04 -19.78
C VAL A 803 36.50 -2.41 -20.93
N ARG A 804 36.39 -1.77 -22.10
CA ARG A 804 37.29 -1.99 -23.23
C ARG A 804 38.76 -1.81 -22.84
N ARG A 805 39.06 -0.73 -22.13
CA ARG A 805 40.42 -0.38 -21.73
C ARG A 805 40.95 -1.33 -20.66
N LEU A 806 40.13 -1.67 -19.66
CA LEU A 806 40.46 -2.63 -18.61
C LEU A 806 40.80 -4.01 -19.18
N VAL A 807 39.98 -4.52 -20.11
CA VAL A 807 40.21 -5.80 -20.80
C VAL A 807 41.52 -5.77 -21.59
N SER A 808 41.75 -4.67 -22.34
CA SER A 808 43.00 -4.50 -23.11
C SER A 808 44.23 -4.50 -22.21
N TYR A 809 44.14 -3.86 -21.04
CA TYR A 809 45.23 -3.79 -20.06
C TYR A 809 45.49 -5.15 -19.38
N LEU A 810 44.44 -5.91 -19.04
CA LEU A 810 44.57 -7.25 -18.48
C LEU A 810 45.22 -8.22 -19.48
N HIS A 811 44.83 -8.14 -20.76
CA HIS A 811 45.48 -8.91 -21.82
C HIS A 811 46.97 -8.56 -21.98
N GLN A 812 47.35 -7.29 -21.83
CA GLN A 812 48.76 -6.89 -21.81
C GLN A 812 49.52 -7.49 -20.62
N LYS A 813 48.88 -7.59 -19.45
CA LYS A 813 49.42 -8.27 -18.26
C LYS A 813 49.33 -9.80 -18.31
N LYS A 814 48.91 -10.39 -19.45
CA LYS A 814 48.68 -11.84 -19.66
C LYS A 814 47.69 -12.46 -18.68
N VAL A 815 46.76 -11.67 -18.16
CA VAL A 815 45.65 -12.12 -17.33
C VAL A 815 44.41 -12.19 -18.22
N LEU A 816 43.70 -13.32 -18.21
CA LEU A 816 42.48 -13.51 -19.00
C LEU A 816 41.25 -13.05 -18.20
N PRO A 817 40.58 -11.95 -18.57
CA PRO A 817 39.28 -11.60 -18.02
C PRO A 817 38.16 -12.40 -18.69
N TYR A 818 37.09 -12.65 -17.94
CA TYR A 818 35.83 -13.16 -18.49
C TYR A 818 34.81 -12.01 -18.53
N VAL A 819 34.38 -11.61 -19.72
CA VAL A 819 33.63 -10.38 -19.93
C VAL A 819 32.17 -10.69 -20.27
N LEU A 820 31.24 -10.07 -19.56
CA LEU A 820 29.80 -10.14 -19.80
C LEU A 820 29.27 -8.77 -20.22
N ASN A 821 28.56 -8.71 -21.35
CA ASN A 821 27.79 -7.55 -21.75
C ASN A 821 26.31 -7.75 -21.39
N LEU A 822 25.77 -6.90 -20.51
CA LEU A 822 24.36 -6.84 -20.14
C LEU A 822 23.62 -5.65 -20.74
N ASP A 823 24.26 -4.83 -21.59
CA ASP A 823 23.57 -3.76 -22.32
C ASP A 823 22.95 -4.29 -23.63
N PRO A 824 21.61 -4.39 -23.74
CA PRO A 824 20.95 -4.84 -24.96
C PRO A 824 20.86 -3.74 -26.03
N ALA A 825 20.97 -2.46 -25.66
CA ALA A 825 20.77 -1.32 -26.54
C ALA A 825 22.05 -0.86 -27.27
N VAL A 826 23.21 -1.46 -26.94
CA VAL A 826 24.49 -1.13 -27.59
C VAL A 826 24.53 -1.66 -29.02
N ASN A 827 24.85 -0.77 -29.98
CA ASN A 827 24.93 -1.14 -31.40
C ASN A 827 26.11 -2.08 -31.68
N THR A 828 27.31 -1.72 -31.20
CA THR A 828 28.54 -2.47 -31.44
C THR A 828 29.36 -2.54 -30.16
N VAL A 829 29.56 -3.75 -29.63
CA VAL A 829 30.44 -3.97 -28.48
C VAL A 829 31.89 -3.84 -28.95
N SER A 830 32.66 -3.00 -28.26
CA SER A 830 34.01 -2.60 -28.68
C SER A 830 35.14 -3.44 -28.06
N TYR A 831 34.77 -4.54 -27.43
CA TYR A 831 35.62 -5.49 -26.73
C TYR A 831 35.10 -6.93 -26.95
N PRO A 832 35.94 -7.97 -26.81
CA PRO A 832 35.48 -9.34 -26.95
C PRO A 832 34.67 -9.76 -25.71
N ALA A 833 33.34 -9.76 -25.82
CA ALA A 833 32.45 -10.29 -24.78
C ALA A 833 32.36 -11.82 -24.87
N ASN A 834 32.46 -12.52 -23.74
CA ASN A 834 32.28 -13.97 -23.66
C ASN A 834 30.81 -14.36 -23.60
N ILE A 835 30.00 -13.53 -22.93
CA ILE A 835 28.54 -13.65 -22.88
C ILE A 835 27.99 -12.29 -23.26
N ASP A 836 27.15 -12.24 -24.30
CA ASP A 836 26.46 -11.04 -24.74
C ASP A 836 24.95 -11.26 -24.64
N ILE A 837 24.26 -10.40 -23.90
CA ILE A 837 22.79 -10.44 -23.78
C ILE A 837 22.10 -10.37 -25.14
N ARG A 838 22.73 -9.73 -26.14
CA ARG A 838 22.19 -9.54 -27.49
C ARG A 838 22.11 -10.84 -28.29
N ASP A 839 22.86 -11.87 -27.91
CA ASP A 839 22.80 -13.19 -28.53
C ASP A 839 21.55 -13.96 -28.08
N THR A 840 21.06 -13.70 -26.87
CA THR A 840 19.86 -14.33 -26.30
C THR A 840 18.59 -13.54 -26.61
N VAL A 841 18.67 -12.20 -26.54
CA VAL A 841 17.50 -11.32 -26.66
C VAL A 841 17.78 -10.17 -27.63
N ASN A 842 16.98 -10.06 -28.68
CA ASN A 842 17.09 -8.98 -29.64
C ASN A 842 16.28 -7.74 -29.19
N TYR A 843 17.00 -6.71 -28.74
CA TYR A 843 16.43 -5.45 -28.27
C TYR A 843 15.40 -4.82 -29.22
N LYS A 844 15.65 -4.84 -30.53
CA LYS A 844 14.76 -4.22 -31.53
C LYS A 844 13.49 -5.03 -31.75
N GLU A 845 13.56 -6.34 -31.55
CA GLU A 845 12.40 -7.23 -31.63
C GLU A 845 11.54 -7.06 -30.39
N VAL A 846 12.15 -7.08 -29.19
CA VAL A 846 11.44 -6.84 -27.92
C VAL A 846 10.72 -5.48 -27.92
N MET A 847 11.36 -4.42 -28.43
CA MET A 847 10.74 -3.10 -28.54
C MET A 847 9.50 -3.11 -29.45
N LYS A 848 9.53 -3.90 -30.53
CA LYS A 848 8.42 -4.02 -31.49
C LYS A 848 7.32 -4.97 -31.02
N GLU A 849 7.69 -6.08 -30.42
CA GLU A 849 6.80 -7.16 -29.97
C GLU A 849 5.95 -6.72 -28.79
N TYR A 850 6.57 -6.06 -27.80
CA TYR A 850 5.88 -5.58 -26.60
C TYR A 850 5.43 -4.11 -26.70
N ASN A 851 5.63 -3.46 -27.86
CA ASN A 851 5.29 -2.05 -28.11
C ASN A 851 5.82 -1.09 -27.01
N LEU A 852 7.04 -1.36 -26.53
CA LEU A 852 7.64 -0.65 -25.41
C LEU A 852 8.48 0.55 -25.90
N GLY A 853 8.52 1.60 -25.08
CA GLY A 853 9.55 2.62 -25.21
C GLY A 853 10.97 2.06 -24.97
N PRO A 854 12.03 2.80 -25.31
CA PRO A 854 13.41 2.29 -25.25
C PRO A 854 13.82 1.84 -23.84
N ASN A 855 13.43 2.57 -22.79
CA ASN A 855 13.73 2.18 -21.40
C ASN A 855 12.96 0.91 -20.97
N GLY A 856 11.69 0.81 -21.38
CA GLY A 856 10.88 -0.39 -21.10
C GLY A 856 11.45 -1.62 -21.80
N ALA A 857 11.91 -1.49 -23.04
CA ALA A 857 12.56 -2.57 -23.76
C ALA A 857 13.85 -3.04 -23.09
N ILE A 858 14.68 -2.14 -22.52
CA ILE A 858 15.89 -2.52 -21.77
C ILE A 858 15.52 -3.38 -20.55
N ILE A 859 14.54 -2.95 -19.75
CA ILE A 859 14.10 -3.68 -18.55
C ILE A 859 13.53 -5.05 -18.93
N THR A 860 12.71 -5.12 -19.97
CA THR A 860 12.15 -6.39 -20.45
C THR A 860 13.25 -7.34 -20.95
N CYS A 861 14.26 -6.83 -21.66
CA CYS A 861 15.41 -7.65 -22.07
C CYS A 861 16.17 -8.20 -20.85
N LEU A 862 16.39 -7.39 -19.82
CA LEU A 862 17.01 -7.83 -18.56
C LEU A 862 16.15 -8.87 -17.83
N ASN A 863 14.83 -8.71 -17.80
CA ASN A 863 13.91 -9.67 -17.17
C ASN A 863 13.96 -11.02 -17.88
N LEU A 864 13.92 -11.03 -19.22
CA LEU A 864 14.04 -12.25 -20.02
C LEU A 864 15.39 -12.93 -19.78
N PHE A 865 16.48 -12.16 -19.76
CA PHE A 865 17.82 -12.68 -19.48
C PHE A 865 17.95 -13.24 -18.05
N CYS A 866 17.31 -12.59 -17.07
CA CYS A 866 17.30 -13.03 -15.67
C CYS A 866 16.71 -14.43 -15.49
N THR A 867 15.71 -14.83 -16.31
CA THR A 867 15.10 -16.17 -16.22
C THR A 867 16.07 -17.31 -16.50
N GLN A 868 17.13 -17.05 -17.29
CA GLN A 868 18.15 -18.04 -17.67
C GLN A 868 19.49 -17.79 -16.99
N PHE A 869 19.54 -16.87 -16.02
CA PHE A 869 20.81 -16.45 -15.40
C PHE A 869 21.52 -17.58 -14.64
N HIS A 870 20.79 -18.61 -14.20
CA HIS A 870 21.39 -19.83 -13.63
C HIS A 870 22.37 -20.50 -14.60
N GLN A 871 22.04 -20.59 -15.90
CA GLN A 871 22.93 -21.17 -16.90
C GLN A 871 24.21 -20.33 -17.06
N VAL A 872 24.09 -19.00 -16.93
CA VAL A 872 25.22 -18.08 -16.96
C VAL A 872 26.15 -18.33 -15.75
N LEU A 873 25.60 -18.57 -14.57
CA LEU A 873 26.39 -18.94 -13.38
C LEU A 873 27.14 -20.27 -13.57
N GLU A 874 26.51 -21.27 -14.19
CA GLU A 874 27.18 -22.54 -14.52
C GLU A 874 28.34 -22.34 -15.52
N LEU A 875 28.16 -21.48 -16.52
CA LEU A 875 29.21 -21.13 -17.48
C LEU A 875 30.38 -20.41 -16.81
N ILE A 876 30.07 -19.53 -15.86
CA ILE A 876 31.09 -18.83 -15.06
C ILE A 876 31.85 -19.83 -14.17
N ALA A 877 31.15 -20.72 -13.47
CA ALA A 877 31.75 -21.73 -12.60
C ALA A 877 32.73 -22.65 -13.36
N LYS A 878 32.40 -23.02 -14.62
CA LYS A 878 33.30 -23.82 -15.48
C LYS A 878 34.60 -23.12 -15.86
N ARG A 879 34.65 -21.79 -15.77
CA ARG A 879 35.80 -20.95 -16.16
C ARG A 879 36.51 -20.31 -14.97
N GLU A 880 36.07 -20.62 -13.76
CA GLU A 880 36.58 -20.05 -12.50
C GLU A 880 38.06 -20.37 -12.26
N SER A 881 38.52 -21.57 -12.62
CA SER A 881 39.93 -21.96 -12.47
C SER A 881 40.90 -21.27 -13.43
N VAL A 882 40.38 -20.63 -14.48
CA VAL A 882 41.18 -20.04 -15.58
C VAL A 882 41.18 -18.52 -15.53
N CYS A 883 40.06 -17.90 -15.12
CA CYS A 883 39.87 -16.46 -15.17
C CYS A 883 39.75 -15.86 -13.76
N PRO A 884 40.70 -15.03 -13.32
CA PRO A 884 40.65 -14.40 -11.99
C PRO A 884 39.71 -13.19 -11.92
N TYR A 885 39.32 -12.60 -13.06
CA TYR A 885 38.45 -11.42 -13.12
C TYR A 885 37.24 -11.67 -14.02
N PHE A 886 36.05 -11.42 -13.48
CA PHE A 886 34.78 -11.40 -14.19
C PHE A 886 34.31 -9.95 -14.31
N ILE A 887 34.21 -9.40 -15.52
CA ILE A 887 33.87 -7.99 -15.75
C ILE A 887 32.50 -7.92 -16.38
N ILE A 888 31.59 -7.16 -15.77
CA ILE A 888 30.21 -7.03 -16.21
C ILE A 888 29.94 -5.58 -16.63
N ASP A 889 29.62 -5.37 -17.91
CA ASP A 889 29.16 -4.08 -18.44
C ASP A 889 27.63 -4.01 -18.36
N THR A 890 27.10 -3.02 -17.64
CA THR A 890 25.66 -2.85 -17.43
C THR A 890 25.04 -1.84 -18.41
N PRO A 891 23.71 -1.85 -18.61
CA PRO A 891 23.04 -0.90 -19.49
C PRO A 891 23.40 0.58 -19.27
N GLY A 892 23.34 1.36 -20.36
CA GLY A 892 23.59 2.80 -20.35
C GLY A 892 22.79 3.57 -19.28
N GLN A 893 21.50 3.22 -19.11
CA GLN A 893 20.61 3.77 -18.08
C GLN A 893 20.80 3.02 -16.77
N ILE A 894 21.35 3.70 -15.76
CA ILE A 894 21.68 3.10 -14.47
C ILE A 894 20.42 2.57 -13.75
N GLU A 895 19.30 3.30 -13.86
CA GLU A 895 18.06 2.98 -13.17
C GLU A 895 17.45 1.66 -13.65
N ALA A 896 17.59 1.38 -14.95
CA ALA A 896 17.09 0.14 -15.55
C ALA A 896 17.80 -1.11 -14.99
N PHE A 897 18.98 -0.96 -14.39
CA PHE A 897 19.69 -2.05 -13.71
C PHE A 897 19.48 -1.98 -12.19
N THR A 898 19.80 -0.85 -11.54
CA THR A 898 19.83 -0.75 -10.08
C THR A 898 18.44 -0.80 -9.43
N TRP A 899 17.42 -0.24 -10.07
CA TRP A 899 16.05 -0.20 -9.53
C TRP A 899 15.15 -1.31 -10.06
N SER A 900 15.63 -2.08 -11.04
CA SER A 900 14.89 -3.23 -11.56
C SER A 900 15.02 -4.44 -10.64
N ALA A 901 13.94 -5.21 -10.50
CA ALA A 901 13.97 -6.49 -9.80
C ALA A 901 14.98 -7.46 -10.43
N SER A 902 15.06 -7.50 -11.77
CA SER A 902 16.02 -8.35 -12.49
C SER A 902 17.48 -7.98 -12.23
N GLY A 903 17.82 -6.69 -12.21
CA GLY A 903 19.18 -6.25 -11.88
C GLY A 903 19.56 -6.53 -10.43
N SER A 904 18.62 -6.39 -9.48
CA SER A 904 18.84 -6.79 -8.09
C SER A 904 19.09 -8.29 -7.98
N ILE A 905 18.24 -9.12 -8.59
CA ILE A 905 18.39 -10.58 -8.59
C ILE A 905 19.73 -11.00 -9.21
N ILE A 906 20.11 -10.40 -10.35
CA ILE A 906 21.40 -10.67 -10.98
C ILE A 906 22.55 -10.33 -10.04
N THR A 907 22.49 -9.16 -9.39
CA THR A 907 23.54 -8.70 -8.46
C THR A 907 23.63 -9.60 -7.24
N ASP A 908 22.49 -9.97 -6.64
CA ASP A 908 22.41 -10.86 -5.46
C ASP A 908 22.93 -12.27 -5.79
N LEU A 909 22.58 -12.81 -6.95
CA LEU A 909 23.06 -14.12 -7.40
C LEU A 909 24.57 -14.12 -7.65
N LEU A 910 25.11 -13.05 -8.23
CA LEU A 910 26.55 -12.89 -8.41
C LEU A 910 27.25 -12.77 -7.06
N ALA A 911 26.74 -11.90 -6.20
CA ALA A 911 27.23 -11.66 -4.84
C ALA A 911 27.18 -12.92 -3.97
N SER A 912 26.19 -13.79 -4.12
CA SER A 912 26.11 -15.04 -3.36
C SER A 912 27.09 -16.11 -3.88
N SER A 913 27.42 -16.07 -5.17
CA SER A 913 28.26 -17.09 -5.80
C SER A 913 29.76 -16.86 -5.56
N ARG A 914 30.22 -15.61 -5.65
CA ARG A 914 31.63 -15.24 -5.64
C ARG A 914 31.85 -13.80 -5.15
N PRO A 915 33.09 -13.45 -4.75
CA PRO A 915 33.44 -12.09 -4.39
C PRO A 915 33.03 -11.12 -5.48
N THR A 916 32.19 -10.13 -5.13
CA THR A 916 31.62 -9.17 -6.07
C THR A 916 31.85 -7.76 -5.55
N MET A 917 32.30 -6.86 -6.42
CA MET A 917 32.50 -5.44 -6.12
C MET A 917 31.81 -4.56 -7.16
N ILE A 918 31.44 -3.34 -6.75
CA ILE A 918 30.83 -2.34 -7.61
C ILE A 918 31.89 -1.29 -7.99
N ALA A 919 32.09 -1.10 -9.29
CA ALA A 919 32.89 -0.02 -9.85
C ALA A 919 31.96 1.07 -10.38
N TYR A 920 31.81 2.17 -9.64
CA TYR A 920 30.94 3.28 -9.99
C TYR A 920 31.70 4.33 -10.82
N ILE A 921 31.41 4.39 -12.12
CA ILE A 921 32.07 5.27 -13.09
C ILE A 921 31.41 6.65 -13.09
N LEU A 922 32.17 7.64 -12.63
CA LEU A 922 31.78 9.05 -12.56
C LEU A 922 32.47 9.87 -13.66
N ASP A 923 31.71 10.78 -14.28
CA ASP A 923 32.22 11.69 -15.32
C ASP A 923 32.85 12.93 -14.69
N SER A 924 34.19 12.99 -14.66
CA SER A 924 34.94 14.08 -14.01
C SER A 924 34.66 15.45 -14.64
N VAL A 925 34.32 15.51 -15.92
CA VAL A 925 34.07 16.78 -16.63
C VAL A 925 32.74 17.39 -16.20
N ARG A 926 31.69 16.54 -16.06
CA ARG A 926 30.37 16.98 -15.61
C ARG A 926 30.33 17.24 -14.10
N ALA A 927 31.11 16.47 -13.34
CA ALA A 927 31.24 16.64 -11.89
C ALA A 927 32.08 17.86 -11.49
N ALA A 928 32.61 18.64 -12.44
CA ALA A 928 33.19 19.95 -12.17
C ALA A 928 32.18 20.95 -11.57
N ASN A 929 30.87 20.71 -11.75
CA ASN A 929 29.83 21.46 -11.05
C ASN A 929 29.52 20.80 -9.68
N PRO A 930 29.73 21.49 -8.54
CA PRO A 930 29.41 21.01 -7.20
C PRO A 930 28.00 20.42 -7.04
N THR A 931 26.98 21.01 -7.67
CA THR A 931 25.60 20.50 -7.63
C THR A 931 25.50 19.13 -8.30
N THR A 932 26.13 18.98 -9.48
CA THR A 932 26.14 17.71 -10.22
C THR A 932 26.99 16.66 -9.52
N PHE A 933 28.10 17.07 -8.88
CA PHE A 933 28.90 16.20 -8.04
C PHE A 933 28.08 15.66 -6.86
N MET A 934 27.41 16.54 -6.12
CA MET A 934 26.61 16.14 -4.96
C MET A 934 25.47 15.18 -5.34
N SER A 935 24.73 15.47 -6.42
CA SER A 935 23.69 14.56 -6.90
C SER A 935 24.25 13.17 -7.24
N ASN A 936 25.41 13.10 -7.91
CA ASN A 936 26.07 11.83 -8.22
C ASN A 936 26.53 11.07 -6.97
N MET A 937 27.00 11.78 -5.95
CA MET A 937 27.41 11.17 -4.68
C MET A 937 26.21 10.62 -3.91
N LEU A 938 25.09 11.33 -3.87
CA LEU A 938 23.84 10.81 -3.30
C LEU A 938 23.37 9.54 -4.04
N TYR A 939 23.45 9.52 -5.37
CA TYR A 939 23.17 8.31 -6.15
C TYR A 939 24.14 7.16 -5.81
N ALA A 940 25.43 7.45 -5.65
CA ALA A 940 26.43 6.45 -5.24
C ALA A 940 26.12 5.88 -3.85
N CYS A 941 25.74 6.73 -2.89
CA CYS A 941 25.34 6.32 -1.54
C CYS A 941 24.09 5.43 -1.58
N SER A 942 23.08 5.81 -2.36
CA SER A 942 21.87 4.99 -2.54
C SER A 942 22.19 3.59 -3.08
N ILE A 943 23.10 3.48 -4.05
CA ILE A 943 23.53 2.17 -4.59
C ILE A 943 24.30 1.37 -3.56
N LEU A 944 25.20 2.00 -2.80
CA LEU A 944 25.95 1.34 -1.72
C LEU A 944 25.00 0.75 -0.67
N TYR A 945 24.02 1.53 -0.21
CA TYR A 945 23.05 1.08 0.78
C TYR A 945 22.18 -0.08 0.29
N ARG A 946 21.75 -0.02 -0.96
CA ARG A 946 20.92 -1.07 -1.57
C ARG A 946 21.68 -2.37 -1.80
N THR A 947 22.88 -2.28 -2.37
CA THR A 947 23.65 -3.47 -2.76
C THR A 947 24.46 -4.05 -1.61
N LYS A 948 24.87 -3.21 -0.65
CA LYS A 948 25.71 -3.56 0.50
C LYS A 948 27.05 -4.21 0.09
N LEU A 949 27.48 -4.05 -1.16
CA LEU A 949 28.71 -4.61 -1.70
C LEU A 949 29.88 -3.63 -1.58
N PRO A 950 31.14 -4.11 -1.56
CA PRO A 950 32.31 -3.26 -1.65
C PRO A 950 32.25 -2.33 -2.86
N PHE A 951 32.54 -1.05 -2.64
CA PHE A 951 32.22 0.02 -3.58
C PHE A 951 33.43 0.91 -3.86
N VAL A 952 33.75 1.08 -5.15
CA VAL A 952 34.87 1.90 -5.62
C VAL A 952 34.37 2.97 -6.58
N ILE A 953 34.68 4.23 -6.29
CA ILE A 953 34.38 5.35 -7.19
C ILE A 953 35.51 5.51 -8.20
N VAL A 954 35.19 5.40 -9.49
CA VAL A 954 36.14 5.56 -10.60
C VAL A 954 35.89 6.90 -11.28
N LEU A 955 36.79 7.86 -11.07
CA LEU A 955 36.75 9.20 -11.67
C LEU A 955 37.31 9.10 -13.09
N ASN A 956 36.42 8.95 -14.07
CA ASN A 956 36.79 8.74 -15.47
C ASN A 956 37.01 10.06 -16.23
N LYS A 957 37.63 9.98 -17.42
CA LYS A 957 37.97 11.12 -18.30
C LYS A 957 39.02 12.08 -17.71
N ALA A 958 39.96 11.53 -16.92
CA ALA A 958 41.07 12.28 -16.35
C ALA A 958 42.00 12.94 -17.40
N ASP A 959 41.95 12.46 -18.65
CA ASP A 959 42.66 13.04 -19.79
C ASP A 959 42.14 14.43 -20.20
N ILE A 960 40.87 14.74 -19.90
CA ILE A 960 40.26 16.04 -20.20
C ILE A 960 40.42 16.98 -19.00
N VAL A 961 40.00 16.52 -17.82
CA VAL A 961 40.10 17.27 -16.57
C VAL A 961 40.67 16.37 -15.50
N LYS A 962 41.81 16.74 -14.93
CA LYS A 962 42.38 16.02 -13.78
C LYS A 962 41.47 16.21 -12.56
N PRO A 963 40.93 15.14 -11.97
CA PRO A 963 39.91 15.24 -10.92
C PRO A 963 40.49 15.53 -9.52
N THR A 964 41.62 16.25 -9.43
CA THR A 964 42.24 16.62 -8.15
C THR A 964 41.32 17.47 -7.28
N PHE A 965 40.42 18.25 -7.90
CA PHE A 965 39.41 19.04 -7.20
C PHE A 965 38.34 18.15 -6.55
N ILE A 966 37.97 17.00 -7.16
CA ILE A 966 37.00 16.06 -6.59
C ILE A 966 37.60 15.38 -5.36
N THR A 967 38.84 14.91 -5.48
CA THR A 967 39.57 14.35 -4.32
C THR A 967 39.73 15.37 -3.22
N LYS A 968 39.91 16.65 -3.56
CA LYS A 968 39.93 17.74 -2.58
C LYS A 968 38.56 17.91 -1.93
N TRP A 969 37.47 17.97 -2.70
CA TRP A 969 36.11 18.11 -2.16
C TRP A 969 35.65 16.95 -1.28
N MET A 970 36.12 15.72 -1.53
CA MET A 970 35.83 14.56 -0.68
C MET A 970 36.62 14.54 0.63
N LYS A 971 37.76 15.25 0.72
CA LYS A 971 38.64 15.27 1.90
C LYS A 971 38.60 16.56 2.69
N ASP A 972 38.31 17.67 2.00
CA ASP A 972 38.36 19.03 2.50
C ASP A 972 37.00 19.68 2.24
N PHE A 973 36.18 19.59 3.27
CA PHE A 973 34.81 20.08 3.32
C PHE A 973 34.72 21.59 3.09
N GLU A 974 35.65 22.38 3.64
CA GLU A 974 35.68 23.83 3.48
C GLU A 974 35.88 24.20 2.00
N SER A 975 36.79 23.50 1.31
CA SER A 975 37.02 23.71 -0.11
C SER A 975 35.81 23.35 -0.99
N PHE A 976 34.92 22.47 -0.53
CA PHE A 976 33.67 22.16 -1.22
C PHE A 976 32.60 23.23 -0.98
N GLN A 977 32.49 23.73 0.26
CA GLN A 977 31.59 24.84 0.59
C GLN A 977 31.94 26.13 -0.16
N ASP A 978 33.23 26.46 -0.27
CA ASP A 978 33.68 27.62 -1.04
C ASP A 978 33.27 27.51 -2.52
N ALA A 979 33.42 26.31 -3.10
CA ALA A 979 33.00 26.05 -4.48
C ALA A 979 31.47 26.14 -4.68
N LEU A 980 30.68 25.81 -3.67
CA LEU A 980 29.23 25.98 -3.69
C LEU A 980 28.81 27.45 -3.60
N ASN A 981 29.51 28.26 -2.82
CA ASN A 981 29.22 29.69 -2.65
C ASN A 981 29.53 30.51 -3.91
N ASP A 982 30.50 30.08 -4.72
CA ASP A 982 30.83 30.70 -6.01
C ASP A 982 29.73 30.49 -7.08
N ASN A 983 28.92 29.43 -6.95
CA ASN A 983 27.76 29.19 -7.80
C ASN A 983 26.54 29.98 -7.28
N LYS A 984 25.89 30.75 -8.18
CA LYS A 984 24.73 31.63 -7.87
C LYS A 984 23.76 30.95 -6.88
N SER A 985 23.47 31.65 -5.79
CA SER A 985 22.66 31.16 -4.66
C SER A 985 21.26 30.72 -5.10
N SER A 986 21.06 29.40 -5.15
CA SER A 986 19.75 28.75 -5.24
C SER A 986 19.44 28.09 -3.90
N PHE A 987 18.16 27.87 -3.59
CA PHE A 987 17.70 27.02 -2.47
C PHE A 987 18.43 25.66 -2.42
N MET A 988 18.82 25.14 -3.59
CA MET A 988 19.63 23.91 -3.68
C MET A 988 20.98 24.00 -2.97
N ASN A 989 21.62 25.17 -2.92
CA ASN A 989 22.91 25.30 -2.23
C ASN A 989 22.76 25.16 -0.71
N ASP A 990 21.63 25.58 -0.16
CA ASP A 990 21.34 25.43 1.27
C ASP A 990 21.05 23.97 1.62
N LEU A 991 20.25 23.27 0.80
CA LEU A 991 20.02 21.84 0.95
C LEU A 991 21.32 21.04 0.83
N ILE A 992 22.15 21.35 -0.18
CA ILE A 992 23.44 20.71 -0.37
C ILE A 992 24.36 20.92 0.83
N ARG A 993 24.31 22.11 1.47
CA ARG A 993 25.09 22.38 2.67
C ARG A 993 24.67 21.48 3.82
N SER A 994 23.38 21.31 4.06
CA SER A 994 22.87 20.41 5.10
C SER A 994 23.23 18.95 4.80
N LEU A 995 23.06 18.51 3.55
CA LEU A 995 23.40 17.14 3.13
C LEU A 995 24.90 16.86 3.17
N SER A 996 25.74 17.88 2.91
CA SER A 996 27.19 17.71 2.90
C SER A 996 27.76 17.35 4.27
N LEU A 997 27.13 17.78 5.38
CA LEU A 997 27.54 17.39 6.74
C LEU A 997 27.31 15.90 7.01
N VAL A 998 26.15 15.39 6.59
CA VAL A 998 25.83 13.95 6.69
C VAL A 998 26.78 13.14 5.83
N LEU A 999 27.10 13.64 4.63
CA LEU A 999 27.93 12.93 3.65
C LEU A 999 29.43 12.90 3.98
N ASP A 1000 29.92 13.74 4.90
CA ASP A 1000 31.33 13.75 5.30
C ASP A 1000 31.73 12.42 5.98
N GLU A 1001 30.88 11.91 6.88
CA GLU A 1001 31.07 10.60 7.53
C GLU A 1001 31.06 9.46 6.49
N PHE A 1002 30.33 9.64 5.38
CA PHE A 1002 30.30 8.66 4.29
C PHE A 1002 31.52 8.74 3.40
N TYR A 1003 32.04 9.93 3.12
CA TYR A 1003 33.21 10.11 2.24
C TYR A 1003 34.50 9.50 2.80
N GLU A 1004 34.65 9.41 4.13
CA GLU A 1004 35.77 8.71 4.75
C GLU A 1004 35.84 7.22 4.35
N LYS A 1005 34.69 6.60 4.08
CA LYS A 1005 34.59 5.17 3.74
C LYS A 1005 34.77 4.89 2.25
N PHE A 1006 34.66 5.90 1.38
CA PHE A 1006 34.76 5.68 -0.07
C PHE A 1006 36.21 5.64 -0.56
N SER A 1007 36.55 4.54 -1.22
CA SER A 1007 37.75 4.49 -2.05
C SER A 1007 37.48 5.15 -3.41
N SER A 1008 38.36 6.05 -3.83
CA SER A 1008 38.29 6.71 -5.14
C SER A 1008 39.57 6.50 -5.93
N VAL A 1009 39.42 6.25 -7.23
CA VAL A 1009 40.54 6.05 -8.17
C VAL A 1009 40.34 6.94 -9.38
N THR A 1010 41.42 7.60 -9.81
CA THR A 1010 41.42 8.44 -11.01
C THR A 1010 41.81 7.61 -12.22
N VAL A 1011 40.97 7.56 -13.25
CA VAL A 1011 41.24 6.76 -14.46
C VAL A 1011 40.98 7.57 -15.73
N SER A 1012 41.79 7.32 -16.76
CA SER A 1012 41.43 7.67 -18.13
C SER A 1012 41.23 6.41 -18.96
N SER A 1013 40.00 6.20 -19.43
CA SER A 1013 39.66 5.09 -20.34
C SER A 1013 40.35 5.21 -21.71
N LEU A 1014 40.79 6.41 -22.09
CA LEU A 1014 41.45 6.68 -23.38
C LEU A 1014 42.97 6.44 -23.32
N THR A 1015 43.65 6.85 -22.24
CA THR A 1015 45.10 6.67 -22.11
C THR A 1015 45.46 5.37 -21.38
N GLY A 1016 44.59 4.89 -20.49
CA GLY A 1016 44.85 3.77 -19.58
C GLY A 1016 45.55 4.16 -18.28
N GLU A 1017 45.70 5.47 -18.02
CA GLU A 1017 46.19 6.01 -16.76
C GLU A 1017 45.28 5.57 -15.59
N GLY A 1018 45.88 5.18 -14.46
CA GLY A 1018 45.16 4.84 -13.22
C GLY A 1018 44.61 3.41 -13.12
N LEU A 1019 44.69 2.59 -14.16
CA LEU A 1019 44.19 1.19 -14.11
C LEU A 1019 44.98 0.30 -13.15
N GLU A 1020 46.25 0.59 -12.92
CA GLU A 1020 47.07 -0.17 -11.96
C GLU A 1020 46.60 0.07 -10.52
N GLU A 1021 46.31 1.32 -10.18
CA GLU A 1021 45.73 1.72 -8.90
C GLU A 1021 44.34 1.10 -8.72
N PHE A 1022 43.53 1.07 -9.79
CA PHE A 1022 42.23 0.39 -9.78
C PHE A 1022 42.37 -1.09 -9.44
N LEU A 1023 43.27 -1.83 -10.11
CA LEU A 1023 43.48 -3.26 -9.83
C LEU A 1023 44.02 -3.54 -8.42
N LEU A 1024 44.76 -2.60 -7.83
CA LEU A 1024 45.20 -2.70 -6.44
C LEU A 1024 44.01 -2.58 -5.48
N GLN A 1025 43.14 -1.59 -5.69
CA GLN A 1025 41.91 -1.40 -4.90
C GLN A 1025 40.96 -2.58 -5.02
N THR A 1026 40.81 -3.12 -6.23
CA THR A 1026 40.04 -4.34 -6.51
C THR A 1026 40.46 -5.53 -5.61
N LYS A 1027 41.75 -5.68 -5.28
CA LYS A 1027 42.22 -6.72 -4.34
C LYS A 1027 41.87 -6.41 -2.88
N SER A 1028 41.84 -5.14 -2.50
CA SER A 1028 41.41 -4.70 -1.17
C SER A 1028 39.92 -4.99 -0.96
N CYS A 1029 39.09 -4.64 -1.94
CA CYS A 1029 37.65 -4.92 -1.91
C CYS A 1029 37.33 -6.41 -1.86
N ALA A 1030 38.16 -7.26 -2.48
CA ALA A 1030 37.99 -8.72 -2.38
C ALA A 1030 38.18 -9.23 -0.94
N LYS A 1031 39.07 -8.62 -0.16
CA LYS A 1031 39.24 -8.94 1.27
C LYS A 1031 38.06 -8.42 2.10
N GLU A 1032 37.66 -7.18 1.86
CA GLU A 1032 36.51 -6.54 2.53
C GLU A 1032 35.22 -7.35 2.33
N TYR A 1033 34.98 -7.87 1.12
CA TYR A 1033 33.88 -8.78 0.84
C TYR A 1033 33.91 -10.02 1.76
N SER A 1034 35.07 -10.62 1.94
CA SER A 1034 35.21 -11.84 2.75
C SER A 1034 35.11 -11.59 4.25
N GLU A 1035 35.64 -10.47 4.73
CA GLU A 1035 35.72 -10.14 6.16
C GLU A 1035 34.44 -9.48 6.69
N VAL A 1036 33.76 -8.67 5.88
CA VAL A 1036 32.61 -7.86 6.32
C VAL A 1036 31.30 -8.37 5.73
N TYR A 1037 31.22 -8.55 4.41
CA TYR A 1037 29.96 -8.86 3.74
C TYR A 1037 29.48 -10.29 4.01
N LEU A 1038 30.34 -11.30 3.86
CA LEU A 1038 29.95 -12.70 4.08
C LEU A 1038 29.39 -12.96 5.50
N PRO A 1039 30.08 -12.57 6.59
CA PRO A 1039 29.54 -12.74 7.95
C PRO A 1039 28.22 -12.00 8.19
N MET A 1040 28.06 -10.81 7.59
CA MET A 1040 26.81 -10.05 7.69
C MET A 1040 25.63 -10.80 7.05
N VAL A 1041 25.85 -11.39 5.87
CA VAL A 1041 24.81 -12.17 5.17
C VAL A 1041 24.47 -13.44 5.93
N GLU A 1042 25.45 -14.17 6.43
CA GLU A 1042 25.22 -15.38 7.24
C GLU A 1042 24.43 -15.08 8.51
N LYS A 1043 24.77 -13.99 9.22
CA LYS A 1043 24.01 -13.53 10.40
C LYS A 1043 22.54 -13.25 10.05
N MET A 1044 22.30 -12.53 8.96
CA MET A 1044 20.95 -12.19 8.51
C MET A 1044 20.15 -13.43 8.09
N GLN A 1045 20.79 -14.40 7.42
CA GLN A 1045 20.15 -15.68 7.06
C GLN A 1045 19.74 -16.47 8.32
N ASN A 1046 20.63 -16.56 9.31
CA ASN A 1046 20.36 -17.23 10.57
C ASN A 1046 19.22 -16.56 11.36
N GLU A 1047 19.18 -15.22 11.39
CA GLU A 1047 18.09 -14.47 12.02
C GLU A 1047 16.74 -14.69 11.32
N LYS A 1048 16.71 -14.68 9.98
CA LYS A 1048 15.50 -14.97 9.20
C LYS A 1048 15.02 -16.41 9.42
N LEU A 1049 15.93 -17.37 9.46
CA LEU A 1049 15.61 -18.78 9.72
C LEU A 1049 15.06 -18.97 11.14
N ALA A 1050 15.68 -18.34 12.14
CA ALA A 1050 15.18 -18.33 13.52
C ALA A 1050 13.80 -17.66 13.65
N GLN A 1051 13.53 -16.58 12.92
CA GLN A 1051 12.20 -15.95 12.87
C GLN A 1051 11.17 -16.86 12.19
N ALA A 1052 11.53 -17.51 11.08
CA ALA A 1052 10.67 -18.45 10.39
C ALA A 1052 10.35 -19.68 11.25
N GLU A 1053 11.33 -20.20 11.98
CA GLU A 1053 11.14 -21.27 12.98
C GLU A 1053 10.22 -20.82 14.11
N ARG A 1054 10.39 -19.60 14.64
CA ARG A 1054 9.47 -19.03 15.65
C ARG A 1054 8.05 -18.87 15.10
N ARG A 1055 7.89 -18.39 13.86
CA ARG A 1055 6.58 -18.24 13.20
C ARG A 1055 5.93 -19.60 12.93
N ASN A 1056 6.71 -20.59 12.52
CA ASN A 1056 6.25 -21.97 12.33
C ASN A 1056 5.87 -22.62 13.66
N ALA A 1057 6.66 -22.41 14.72
CA ALA A 1057 6.35 -22.89 16.07
C ALA A 1057 5.07 -22.25 16.64
N ALA A 1058 4.88 -20.94 16.41
CA ALA A 1058 3.64 -20.23 16.79
C ALA A 1058 2.42 -20.76 16.00
N LYS A 1059 2.56 -20.98 14.68
CA LYS A 1059 1.53 -21.64 13.87
C LYS A 1059 1.24 -23.08 14.31
N LEU A 1060 2.26 -23.82 14.73
CA LEU A 1060 2.10 -25.18 15.24
C LEU A 1060 1.40 -25.18 16.61
N ALA A 1061 1.67 -24.16 17.45
CA ALA A 1061 1.06 -24.01 18.75
C ALA A 1061 -0.44 -23.67 18.65
N SER A 1062 -0.86 -22.91 17.63
CA SER A 1062 -2.26 -22.53 17.39
C SER A 1062 -3.15 -23.64 16.81
N LEU A 1063 -2.58 -24.79 16.42
CA LEU A 1063 -3.34 -25.92 15.87
C LEU A 1063 -3.90 -26.82 16.98
N THR A 1064 -5.11 -27.36 16.77
CA THR A 1064 -5.80 -28.26 17.69
C THR A 1064 -5.13 -29.65 17.77
N VAL A 1065 -5.40 -30.42 18.83
CA VAL A 1065 -4.78 -31.75 19.07
C VAL A 1065 -4.98 -32.71 17.88
N ARG A 1066 -6.15 -32.65 17.21
CA ARG A 1066 -6.45 -33.46 16.02
C ARG A 1066 -5.64 -33.04 14.79
N GLU A 1067 -5.36 -31.75 14.61
CA GLU A 1067 -4.55 -31.25 13.49
C GLU A 1067 -3.06 -31.60 13.68
N LYS A 1068 -2.59 -31.64 14.93
CA LYS A 1068 -1.22 -32.10 15.27
C LYS A 1068 -1.00 -33.59 14.96
N GLU A 1069 -2.01 -34.44 15.17
CA GLU A 1069 -1.95 -35.86 14.81
C GLU A 1069 -1.92 -36.09 13.29
N VAL A 1070 -2.70 -35.32 12.52
CA VAL A 1070 -2.73 -35.40 11.05
C VAL A 1070 -1.42 -34.92 10.43
N LEU A 1071 -0.80 -33.86 10.94
CA LEU A 1071 0.51 -33.40 10.46
C LEU A 1071 1.65 -34.38 10.80
N SER A 1072 1.58 -35.06 11.94
CA SER A 1072 2.59 -36.07 12.32
C SER A 1072 2.58 -37.32 11.42
N THR A 1073 1.44 -37.64 10.82
CA THR A 1073 1.30 -38.79 9.92
C THR A 1073 1.69 -38.46 8.48
N VAL A 1074 1.51 -37.20 8.06
CA VAL A 1074 1.89 -36.72 6.71
C VAL A 1074 3.40 -36.42 6.60
N ALA A 1075 4.07 -36.06 7.68
CA ALA A 1075 5.51 -35.73 7.67
C ALA A 1075 6.43 -36.92 7.33
N THR A 1076 5.92 -38.16 7.32
CA THR A 1076 6.71 -39.38 7.06
C THR A 1076 6.90 -39.72 5.58
N GLU A 1077 6.25 -39.01 4.64
CA GLU A 1077 6.26 -39.39 3.21
C GLU A 1077 6.60 -38.22 2.26
N LEU A 1078 7.74 -37.53 2.43
CA LEU A 1078 8.29 -36.66 1.37
C LEU A 1078 9.82 -36.77 1.29
N PRO A 1079 10.42 -37.03 0.11
CA PRO A 1079 11.86 -36.96 -0.06
C PRO A 1079 12.31 -35.48 -0.06
N THR A 1080 13.30 -35.19 0.77
CA THR A 1080 13.98 -33.91 0.90
C THR A 1080 14.72 -33.52 -0.38
N ALA A 1081 14.05 -32.78 -1.27
CA ALA A 1081 14.73 -31.96 -2.26
C ALA A 1081 15.02 -30.58 -1.63
N PRO A 1082 16.24 -30.03 -1.73
CA PRO A 1082 16.53 -28.70 -1.23
C PRO A 1082 15.77 -27.71 -2.09
N VAL A 1083 14.68 -27.16 -1.53
CA VAL A 1083 14.04 -25.97 -2.06
C VAL A 1083 15.05 -24.84 -1.85
N PHE A 1084 15.71 -24.39 -2.92
CA PHE A 1084 16.43 -23.13 -2.90
C PHE A 1084 15.38 -22.02 -2.76
N GLU A 1085 15.01 -21.70 -1.53
CA GLU A 1085 14.26 -20.48 -1.23
C GLU A 1085 15.05 -19.29 -1.77
N LYS A 1086 14.36 -18.43 -2.53
CA LYS A 1086 14.92 -17.20 -3.07
C LYS A 1086 15.30 -16.28 -1.90
N ILE A 1087 16.57 -16.26 -1.55
CA ILE A 1087 17.10 -15.31 -0.58
C ILE A 1087 17.25 -13.97 -1.30
N HIS A 1088 16.19 -13.16 -1.31
CA HIS A 1088 16.29 -11.75 -1.69
C HIS A 1088 16.82 -10.98 -0.47
N ILE A 1089 18.05 -10.45 -0.61
CA ILE A 1089 18.71 -9.68 0.44
C ILE A 1089 18.20 -8.24 0.32
N GLY A 1090 17.04 -7.96 0.90
CA GLY A 1090 16.54 -6.61 1.17
C GLY A 1090 16.34 -5.72 -0.06
N GLY A 1091 15.08 -5.59 -0.49
CA GLY A 1091 14.66 -4.50 -1.37
C GLY A 1091 13.16 -4.32 -1.25
N VAL A 1092 12.73 -3.05 -1.26
CA VAL A 1092 11.39 -2.45 -1.39
C VAL A 1092 10.27 -3.12 -0.60
N GLU A 1093 10.01 -4.42 -0.71
CA GLU A 1093 8.97 -5.12 0.03
C GLU A 1093 9.21 -5.15 1.56
N GLN A 1094 10.47 -5.26 2.01
CA GLN A 1094 10.81 -5.14 3.44
C GLN A 1094 10.83 -3.68 3.93
N GLU A 1095 11.17 -2.72 3.07
CA GLU A 1095 11.07 -1.28 3.40
C GLU A 1095 9.60 -0.86 3.43
N ASP A 1096 8.75 -1.37 2.52
CA ASP A 1096 7.30 -1.16 2.52
C ASP A 1096 6.65 -1.85 3.73
N GLU A 1097 7.15 -3.01 4.19
CA GLU A 1097 6.68 -3.66 5.43
C GLU A 1097 7.20 -2.98 6.71
N GLU A 1098 8.45 -2.48 6.73
CA GLU A 1098 9.01 -1.72 7.86
C GLU A 1098 8.40 -0.32 7.94
N ASP A 1099 8.19 0.37 6.82
CA ASP A 1099 7.48 1.66 6.71
C ASP A 1099 5.99 1.49 7.03
N ALA A 1100 5.36 0.39 6.61
CA ALA A 1100 3.99 0.06 7.04
C ALA A 1100 3.90 -0.22 8.54
N ASN A 1101 4.95 -0.80 9.14
CA ASN A 1101 5.00 -1.06 10.59
C ASN A 1101 5.49 0.12 11.43
N THR A 1102 6.13 1.13 10.83
CA THR A 1102 6.49 2.39 11.52
C THR A 1102 5.41 3.47 11.41
N MET A 1103 4.35 3.25 10.60
CA MET A 1103 3.15 4.10 10.56
C MET A 1103 2.02 3.64 11.50
N HIS A 1104 2.35 2.96 12.61
CA HIS A 1104 1.40 2.61 13.67
C HIS A 1104 1.69 3.33 14.98
#